data_AF-A0AAV9Z9C8-F1
#
_entry.id   AF-A0AAV9Z9C8-F1
#
_cell.length_a   1.000
_cell.length_b   1.000
_cell.length_c   1.000
_cell.angle_alpha   90.00
_cell.angle_beta   90.00
_cell.angle_gamma   90.00
#
_symmetry.space_group_name_H-M   'P 1'
#
loop_
_entity.id
_entity.type
_entity.pdbx_description
1 polymer ?
#
loop_
_entity_poly.entity_id
_entity_poly.type
_entity_poly.pdbx_seq_one_letter_code
_entity_poly.pdbx_strand_id
1 'polypeptide(L)'
;MQSSMQVVEESDPMVIDSVEPSAPQSTMTAHAYPPSSEPDVGFVYDTEMTLHCSPDGHPEAPERILRIWKALVSGHYISRAKVIPTRQVLEHEALLVHSQKLWDKVEAIQYMTQPQFLDSEEHYEQLSLYICAATTLTARLSCGGVIEACLAVARGELSKTFAVVRPPGHHAEPEEHMGFCFFNNVAVAARVVQNLTPLKKILILDWDVHHGNGTQRAFNSDPSVLFISLHRHDGGDFYPYGPFGDLDSCGEGLGLGYSVNIPWPENGMGDADYIHAFQKVIMPIATEFDPELVIILAGFDAAEGDDLGECLVTPVGYAHMTYMLAGLAGGRLAVALEGGYNLDSITKSALAVTEIIMGGAPPEMGPMVASEAGARTVWLVARQQSQYWKSLNARACEPEGLPCAAASYSSYKTVVPTEANSPPLPTQEILKLHRQHYMYSEHGMMEVPLVSAELEQRFSGQVICSPDVFQCETLVFVVHEFGNLRVEMSASVMRDAQLERANLIEFSKDLVTWVKAEGYSLLDVNLFPKPNGSILRPKTKSIRALRQEVITYVWDNYVMLSSGRNIVLVGHGPACQQLMDLIDMRETSVVESVRSVIQVVGHWPPCLPSRPENLKWYRCHSFPALGCDHSIRRKVQEVEWHGHVLDVDEDRSVALFAKALPDIKRFVKAQLSCLK
;
A
#
# COMPACT_ATOMS: atom_id res chain seq x y z
N MET A 1 62.71 -29.50 51.20
CA MET A 1 63.06 -30.81 51.78
C MET A 1 61.97 -31.78 51.41
N GLN A 2 62.35 -32.86 50.71
CA GLN A 2 61.48 -33.95 50.27
C GLN A 2 60.81 -34.65 51.47
N SER A 3 59.60 -35.17 51.27
CA SER A 3 59.34 -36.59 51.53
C SER A 3 57.93 -36.98 51.06
N SER A 4 57.92 -37.91 50.12
CA SER A 4 56.80 -38.70 49.59
C SER A 4 56.72 -40.06 50.29
N MET A 5 55.51 -40.58 50.55
CA MET A 5 55.09 -42.01 50.51
C MET A 5 53.60 -42.06 50.85
N GLN A 6 52.67 -42.44 49.94
CA GLN A 6 52.18 -43.81 49.64
C GLN A 6 51.64 -44.52 50.90
N VAL A 7 50.42 -45.10 50.99
CA VAL A 7 49.57 -45.93 50.10
C VAL A 7 48.10 -45.75 50.61
N VAL A 8 47.01 -45.94 49.86
CA VAL A 8 46.19 -47.18 49.76
C VAL A 8 44.97 -46.89 48.87
N GLU A 9 44.66 -47.85 47.99
CA GLU A 9 43.59 -47.91 46.98
C GLU A 9 42.19 -48.27 47.53
N GLU A 10 41.21 -47.96 46.68
CA GLU A 10 39.85 -48.52 46.53
C GLU A 10 38.75 -48.21 47.58
N SER A 11 37.77 -47.40 47.16
CA SER A 11 36.43 -47.89 46.79
C SER A 11 35.48 -46.69 46.47
N ASP A 12 34.63 -46.88 45.46
CA ASP A 12 33.74 -45.87 44.85
C ASP A 12 32.83 -45.11 45.84
N PRO A 13 32.68 -43.77 45.70
CA PRO A 13 31.64 -43.05 46.40
C PRO A 13 30.36 -42.89 45.56
N MET A 14 29.26 -43.31 46.17
CA MET A 14 27.87 -43.00 45.81
C MET A 14 27.70 -41.52 45.44
N VAL A 15 27.15 -41.27 44.25
CA VAL A 15 26.60 -39.98 43.86
C VAL A 15 25.28 -39.78 44.60
N ILE A 16 25.26 -38.84 45.54
CA ILE A 16 24.04 -38.29 46.14
C ILE A 16 23.86 -36.92 45.50
N ASP A 17 22.91 -36.83 44.57
CA ASP A 17 22.54 -35.58 43.91
C ASP A 17 21.94 -34.59 44.92
N SER A 18 22.44 -33.36 44.84
CA SER A 18 22.03 -32.22 45.66
C SER A 18 20.62 -31.73 45.29
N VAL A 19 19.79 -31.60 46.31
CA VAL A 19 18.40 -31.11 46.29
C VAL A 19 18.37 -29.59 46.02
N GLU A 20 17.69 -29.18 44.94
CA GLU A 20 17.19 -27.82 44.72
C GLU A 20 15.76 -27.66 45.29
N PRO A 21 15.35 -26.44 45.70
CA PRO A 21 14.11 -26.23 46.45
C PRO A 21 12.87 -26.26 45.55
N SER A 22 11.92 -27.14 45.90
CA SER A 22 10.64 -27.33 45.21
C SER A 22 9.68 -26.16 45.42
N ALA A 23 9.37 -25.43 44.34
CA ALA A 23 8.19 -24.58 44.24
C ALA A 23 6.92 -25.44 44.03
N PRO A 24 5.74 -25.07 44.57
CA PRO A 24 4.54 -25.87 44.46
C PRO A 24 3.99 -25.81 43.02
N GLN A 25 4.06 -26.93 42.31
CA GLN A 25 3.31 -27.13 41.07
C GLN A 25 1.83 -27.30 41.41
N SER A 26 1.07 -26.21 41.34
CA SER A 26 -0.38 -26.31 41.15
C SER A 26 -0.62 -26.71 39.70
N THR A 27 -0.80 -28.00 39.46
CA THR A 27 -1.39 -28.49 38.21
C THR A 27 -2.82 -27.95 38.12
N MET A 28 -3.01 -26.80 37.47
CA MET A 28 -4.32 -26.45 36.93
C MET A 28 -4.57 -27.41 35.76
N THR A 29 -5.19 -28.54 36.07
CA THR A 29 -5.89 -29.33 35.07
C THR A 29 -6.88 -28.42 34.38
N ALA A 30 -6.69 -28.20 33.07
CA ALA A 30 -7.69 -27.60 32.22
C ALA A 30 -8.97 -28.42 32.37
N HIS A 31 -9.95 -27.87 33.08
CA HIS A 31 -11.30 -28.40 33.04
C HIS A 31 -11.82 -28.15 31.62
N ALA A 32 -11.69 -29.15 30.76
CA ALA A 32 -12.49 -29.24 29.55
C ALA A 32 -13.95 -29.32 30.02
N TYR A 33 -14.65 -28.20 29.94
CA TYR A 33 -16.10 -28.19 30.07
C TYR A 33 -16.65 -29.14 28.99
N PRO A 34 -17.63 -30.01 29.33
CA PRO A 34 -18.33 -30.77 28.29
C PRO A 34 -18.93 -29.76 27.30
N PRO A 35 -18.94 -30.04 25.98
CA PRO A 35 -19.57 -29.15 25.01
C PRO A 35 -21.02 -28.94 25.44
N SER A 36 -21.38 -27.68 25.70
CA SER A 36 -22.75 -27.30 25.97
C SER A 36 -23.61 -27.74 24.78
N SER A 37 -24.74 -28.39 25.06
CA SER A 37 -25.72 -28.77 24.03
C SER A 37 -26.42 -27.55 23.41
N GLU A 38 -26.15 -26.35 23.90
CA GLU A 38 -26.71 -25.09 23.40
C GLU A 38 -25.83 -24.49 22.30
N PRO A 39 -26.43 -23.89 21.26
CA PRO A 39 -25.71 -23.28 20.16
C PRO A 39 -24.84 -22.12 20.65
N ASP A 40 -23.54 -22.16 20.30
CA ASP A 40 -22.53 -21.14 20.68
C ASP A 40 -22.49 -19.93 19.73
N VAL A 41 -23.20 -20.04 18.60
CA VAL A 41 -23.25 -19.02 17.53
C VAL A 41 -24.68 -18.53 17.33
N GLY A 42 -24.84 -17.23 17.08
CA GLY A 42 -26.13 -16.62 16.76
C GLY A 42 -26.19 -15.90 15.42
N PHE A 43 -27.38 -15.85 14.83
CA PHE A 43 -27.66 -15.07 13.62
C PHE A 43 -28.80 -14.10 13.87
N VAL A 44 -28.67 -12.88 13.32
CA VAL A 44 -29.74 -11.89 13.27
C VAL A 44 -30.17 -11.73 11.81
N TYR A 45 -31.47 -11.81 11.56
CA TYR A 45 -32.08 -11.56 10.26
C TYR A 45 -33.55 -11.20 10.45
N ASP A 46 -34.03 -10.21 9.71
CA ASP A 46 -35.44 -9.85 9.68
C ASP A 46 -35.88 -9.58 8.24
N THR A 47 -36.95 -10.25 7.82
CA THR A 47 -37.53 -10.07 6.48
C THR A 47 -38.07 -8.65 6.32
N GLU A 48 -38.51 -7.96 7.38
CA GLU A 48 -39.00 -6.58 7.26
C GLU A 48 -37.92 -5.62 6.75
N MET A 49 -36.63 -5.92 6.96
CA MET A 49 -35.53 -5.14 6.37
C MET A 49 -35.54 -5.16 4.84
N THR A 50 -36.22 -6.11 4.18
CA THR A 50 -36.36 -6.14 2.70
C THR A 50 -37.37 -5.11 2.17
N LEU A 51 -38.15 -4.46 3.04
CA LEU A 51 -39.15 -3.46 2.65
C LEU A 51 -38.52 -2.14 2.18
N HIS A 52 -37.28 -1.86 2.55
CA HIS A 52 -36.53 -0.73 2.01
C HIS A 52 -36.04 -1.05 0.60
N CYS A 53 -36.69 -0.55 -0.44
CA CYS A 53 -36.34 -0.88 -1.82
C CYS A 53 -36.46 0.33 -2.74
N SER A 54 -35.54 0.43 -3.69
CA SER A 54 -35.62 1.39 -4.79
C SER A 54 -36.36 0.78 -5.99
N PRO A 55 -37.20 1.55 -6.71
CA PRO A 55 -37.86 1.08 -7.92
C PRO A 55 -36.91 0.86 -9.11
N ASP A 56 -35.72 1.49 -9.14
CA ASP A 56 -34.87 1.60 -10.35
C ASP A 56 -33.60 0.73 -10.35
N GLY A 57 -33.59 -0.38 -9.63
CA GLY A 57 -32.48 -1.36 -9.71
C GLY A 57 -31.16 -0.85 -9.09
N HIS A 58 -31.26 -0.11 -7.99
CA HIS A 58 -30.14 0.39 -7.20
C HIS A 58 -29.24 -0.75 -6.66
N PRO A 59 -27.90 -0.58 -6.58
CA PRO A 59 -26.98 -1.64 -6.15
C PRO A 59 -27.22 -2.11 -4.69
N GLU A 60 -27.52 -1.19 -3.78
CA GLU A 60 -28.02 -1.56 -2.45
C GLU A 60 -29.49 -1.98 -2.59
N ALA A 61 -29.74 -3.29 -2.50
CA ALA A 61 -31.03 -3.91 -2.78
C ALA A 61 -31.41 -5.01 -1.76
N PRO A 62 -32.71 -5.30 -1.57
CA PRO A 62 -33.19 -6.34 -0.65
C PRO A 62 -32.58 -7.74 -0.89
N GLU A 63 -32.24 -8.04 -2.13
CA GLU A 63 -31.67 -9.32 -2.56
C GLU A 63 -30.37 -9.65 -1.84
N ARG A 64 -29.61 -8.65 -1.40
CA ARG A 64 -28.33 -8.81 -0.69
C ARG A 64 -28.48 -9.69 0.55
N ILE A 65 -29.36 -9.30 1.48
CA ILE A 65 -29.61 -10.09 2.70
C ILE A 65 -30.42 -11.35 2.41
N LEU A 66 -31.31 -11.33 1.42
CA LEU A 66 -32.16 -12.47 1.08
C LEU A 66 -31.32 -13.64 0.54
N ARG A 67 -30.32 -13.36 -0.29
CA ARG A 67 -29.42 -14.37 -0.87
C ARG A 67 -28.53 -15.00 0.19
N ILE A 68 -27.95 -14.19 1.08
CA ILE A 68 -27.17 -14.68 2.22
C ILE A 68 -28.06 -15.57 3.09
N TRP A 69 -29.24 -15.09 3.51
CA TRP A 69 -30.13 -15.85 4.38
C TRP A 69 -30.57 -17.18 3.76
N LYS A 70 -30.96 -17.19 2.47
CA LYS A 70 -31.28 -18.43 1.75
C LYS A 70 -30.11 -19.41 1.72
N ALA A 71 -28.89 -18.90 1.53
CA ALA A 71 -27.68 -19.72 1.54
C ALA A 71 -27.40 -20.31 2.94
N LEU A 72 -27.58 -19.52 4.01
CA LEU A 72 -27.45 -19.98 5.39
C LEU A 72 -28.45 -21.08 5.75
N VAL A 73 -29.71 -20.93 5.31
CA VAL A 73 -30.76 -21.95 5.47
C VAL A 73 -30.43 -23.21 4.69
N SER A 74 -30.05 -23.08 3.41
CA SER A 74 -29.72 -24.21 2.54
C SER A 74 -28.46 -24.97 3.01
N GLY A 75 -27.51 -24.25 3.62
CA GLY A 75 -26.31 -24.80 4.24
C GLY A 75 -26.52 -25.42 5.62
N HIS A 76 -27.76 -25.45 6.13
CA HIS A 76 -28.10 -25.99 7.47
C HIS A 76 -27.29 -25.33 8.61
N TYR A 77 -26.96 -24.04 8.47
CA TYR A 77 -26.30 -23.28 9.53
C TYR A 77 -27.28 -22.84 10.60
N ILE A 78 -28.48 -22.41 10.17
CA ILE A 78 -29.53 -21.91 11.07
C ILE A 78 -30.04 -22.99 12.03
N SER A 79 -30.07 -24.26 11.64
CA SER A 79 -30.47 -25.37 12.52
C SER A 79 -29.46 -25.69 13.62
N ARG A 80 -28.23 -25.16 13.52
CA ARG A 80 -27.12 -25.38 14.46
C ARG A 80 -26.76 -24.12 15.27
N ALA A 81 -27.52 -23.05 15.10
CA ALA A 81 -27.25 -21.74 15.68
C ALA A 81 -28.53 -21.13 16.27
N LYS A 82 -28.37 -20.13 17.14
CA LYS A 82 -29.50 -19.39 17.72
C LYS A 82 -29.93 -18.27 16.76
N VAL A 83 -31.20 -18.22 16.37
CA VAL A 83 -31.73 -17.02 15.70
C VAL A 83 -32.09 -16.01 16.78
N ILE A 84 -31.41 -14.87 16.76
CA ILE A 84 -31.61 -13.77 17.71
C ILE A 84 -32.73 -12.87 17.16
N PRO A 85 -33.83 -12.66 17.91
CA PRO A 85 -34.88 -11.75 17.50
C PRO A 85 -34.36 -10.32 17.35
N THR A 86 -34.76 -9.66 16.28
CA THR A 86 -34.55 -8.23 16.06
C THR A 86 -35.49 -7.39 16.90
N ARG A 87 -35.07 -6.16 17.15
CA ARG A 87 -35.94 -5.08 17.65
C ARG A 87 -35.56 -3.79 16.98
N GLN A 88 -36.43 -2.79 17.08
CA GLN A 88 -36.08 -1.43 16.70
C GLN A 88 -35.14 -0.83 17.74
N VAL A 89 -34.13 -0.08 17.29
CA VAL A 89 -33.32 0.77 18.16
C VAL A 89 -34.19 1.80 18.88
N LEU A 90 -33.87 2.08 20.14
CA LEU A 90 -34.52 3.11 20.93
C LEU A 90 -33.80 4.45 20.74
N GLU A 91 -34.55 5.55 20.83
CA GLU A 91 -34.00 6.90 20.66
C GLU A 91 -32.76 7.15 21.53
N HIS A 92 -32.86 6.87 22.83
CA HIS A 92 -31.75 7.07 23.76
C HIS A 92 -30.52 6.19 23.48
N GLU A 93 -30.66 5.09 22.75
CA GLU A 93 -29.53 4.27 22.30
C GLU A 93 -28.88 4.91 21.07
N ALA A 94 -29.67 5.32 20.08
CA ALA A 94 -29.17 6.02 18.89
C ALA A 94 -28.45 7.32 19.26
N LEU A 95 -28.97 8.05 20.25
CA LEU A 95 -28.39 9.30 20.77
C LEU A 95 -27.04 9.12 21.49
N LEU A 96 -26.58 7.89 21.71
CA LEU A 96 -25.22 7.64 22.22
C LEU A 96 -24.14 7.97 21.18
N VAL A 97 -24.50 8.03 19.90
CA VAL A 97 -23.59 8.32 18.78
C VAL A 97 -24.10 9.48 17.96
N HIS A 98 -25.41 9.51 17.68
CA HIS A 98 -26.00 10.48 16.77
C HIS A 98 -26.63 11.65 17.52
N SER A 99 -26.73 12.78 16.85
CA SER A 99 -27.45 13.92 17.38
C SER A 99 -28.96 13.73 17.29
N GLN A 100 -29.69 14.49 18.12
CA GLN A 100 -31.14 14.58 18.03
C GLN A 100 -31.59 14.96 16.62
N LYS A 101 -30.82 15.83 15.94
CA LYS A 101 -31.12 16.26 14.58
C LYS A 101 -31.10 15.11 13.59
N LEU A 102 -30.12 14.19 13.67
CA LEU A 102 -30.09 13.03 12.78
C LEU A 102 -31.25 12.08 13.07
N TRP A 103 -31.52 11.80 14.35
CA TRP A 103 -32.66 10.99 14.77
C TRP A 103 -33.97 11.52 14.17
N ASP A 104 -34.25 12.81 14.37
CA ASP A 104 -35.46 13.46 13.88
C ASP A 104 -35.55 13.41 12.34
N LYS A 105 -34.42 13.55 11.62
CA LYS A 105 -34.37 13.41 10.16
C LYS A 105 -34.81 12.01 9.71
N VAL A 106 -34.24 10.97 10.32
CA VAL A 106 -34.56 9.57 9.95
C VAL A 106 -36.01 9.23 10.33
N GLU A 107 -36.48 9.71 11.48
CA GLU A 107 -37.87 9.54 11.91
C GLU A 107 -38.86 10.26 11.00
N ALA A 108 -38.50 11.43 10.44
CA ALA A 108 -39.39 12.19 9.56
C ALA A 108 -39.71 11.47 8.24
N ILE A 109 -38.84 10.58 7.77
CA ILE A 109 -38.99 9.87 6.48
C ILE A 109 -40.30 9.07 6.44
N GLN A 110 -40.69 8.40 7.53
CA GLN A 110 -41.93 7.61 7.59
C GLN A 110 -43.21 8.45 7.42
N TYR A 111 -43.13 9.77 7.63
CA TYR A 111 -44.26 10.69 7.51
C TYR A 111 -44.27 11.45 6.18
N MET A 112 -43.30 11.21 5.29
CA MET A 112 -43.24 11.85 3.98
C MET A 112 -44.33 11.33 3.05
N THR A 113 -44.93 12.24 2.30
CA THR A 113 -45.88 11.94 1.22
C THR A 113 -45.15 11.65 -0.09
N GLN A 114 -45.83 11.00 -1.05
CA GLN A 114 -45.24 10.70 -2.36
C GLN A 114 -44.65 11.93 -3.09
N PRO A 115 -45.30 13.11 -3.12
CA PRO A 115 -44.68 14.31 -3.68
C PRO A 115 -43.39 14.72 -2.95
N GLN A 116 -43.35 14.59 -1.62
CA GLN A 116 -42.16 14.94 -0.84
C GLN A 116 -41.00 13.98 -1.09
N PHE A 117 -41.27 12.69 -1.34
CA PHE A 117 -40.24 11.75 -1.75
C PHE A 117 -39.58 12.20 -3.05
N LEU A 118 -40.39 12.52 -4.07
CA LEU A 118 -39.90 13.00 -5.38
C LEU A 118 -39.13 14.33 -5.24
N ASP A 119 -39.65 15.28 -4.46
CA ASP A 119 -38.99 16.57 -4.24
C ASP A 119 -37.64 16.44 -3.48
N SER A 120 -37.42 15.33 -2.77
CA SER A 120 -36.21 15.07 -1.99
C SER A 120 -35.19 14.16 -2.68
N GLU A 121 -35.53 13.59 -3.84
CA GLU A 121 -34.70 12.59 -4.55
C GLU A 121 -33.28 13.10 -4.82
N GLU A 122 -33.16 14.28 -5.43
CA GLU A 122 -31.85 14.90 -5.72
C GLU A 122 -31.00 15.12 -4.45
N HIS A 123 -31.64 15.46 -3.33
CA HIS A 123 -30.93 15.67 -2.07
C HIS A 123 -30.34 14.37 -1.52
N TYR A 124 -31.10 13.27 -1.55
CA TYR A 124 -30.62 11.97 -1.08
C TYR A 124 -29.61 11.35 -2.06
N GLU A 125 -29.77 11.54 -3.36
CA GLU A 125 -28.76 11.11 -4.35
C GLU A 125 -27.40 11.75 -4.11
N GLN A 126 -27.36 13.04 -3.78
CA GLN A 126 -26.12 13.75 -3.42
C GLN A 126 -25.43 13.19 -2.16
N LEU A 127 -26.20 12.58 -1.27
CA LEU A 127 -25.70 11.89 -0.07
C LEU A 127 -25.42 10.40 -0.35
N SER A 128 -25.57 9.94 -1.59
CA SER A 128 -25.52 8.53 -1.97
C SER A 128 -26.53 7.69 -1.19
N LEU A 129 -27.79 8.15 -1.18
CA LEU A 129 -28.91 7.51 -0.50
C LEU A 129 -30.12 7.44 -1.42
N TYR A 130 -31.01 6.48 -1.13
CA TYR A 130 -32.39 6.50 -1.59
C TYR A 130 -33.30 6.29 -0.38
N ILE A 131 -34.54 6.77 -0.47
CA ILE A 131 -35.52 6.62 0.61
C ILE A 131 -36.85 6.08 0.10
N CYS A 132 -37.60 5.44 1.00
CA CYS A 132 -38.94 4.95 0.76
C CYS A 132 -39.72 4.97 2.08
N ALA A 133 -41.02 4.68 2.05
CA ALA A 133 -41.87 4.68 3.24
C ALA A 133 -41.38 3.74 4.36
N ALA A 134 -40.69 2.64 4.02
CA ALA A 134 -40.19 1.68 4.99
C ALA A 134 -38.79 2.02 5.54
N THR A 135 -38.11 3.05 5.03
CA THR A 135 -36.73 3.39 5.40
C THR A 135 -36.54 3.50 6.92
N THR A 136 -37.37 4.30 7.60
CA THR A 136 -37.26 4.49 9.06
C THR A 136 -37.37 3.16 9.83
N LEU A 137 -38.38 2.34 9.51
CA LEU A 137 -38.59 1.04 10.15
C LEU A 137 -37.35 0.14 9.97
N THR A 138 -36.90 -0.02 8.73
CA THR A 138 -35.76 -0.90 8.41
C THR A 138 -34.45 -0.41 9.01
N ALA A 139 -34.17 0.90 9.00
CA ALA A 139 -33.00 1.49 9.65
C ALA A 139 -32.98 1.21 11.15
N ARG A 140 -34.14 1.33 11.82
CA ARG A 140 -34.26 1.02 13.23
C ARG A 140 -34.07 -0.47 13.53
N LEU A 141 -34.64 -1.35 12.71
CA LEU A 141 -34.48 -2.80 12.84
C LEU A 141 -33.04 -3.26 12.59
N SER A 142 -32.36 -2.67 11.60
CA SER A 142 -30.95 -2.94 11.31
C SER A 142 -30.06 -2.63 12.51
N CYS A 143 -30.15 -1.39 13.02
CA CYS A 143 -29.38 -0.95 14.17
C CYS A 143 -29.71 -1.77 15.43
N GLY A 144 -30.99 -1.98 15.73
CA GLY A 144 -31.40 -2.77 16.89
C GLY A 144 -31.00 -4.24 16.79
N GLY A 145 -30.98 -4.82 15.58
CA GLY A 145 -30.46 -6.16 15.35
C GLY A 145 -28.97 -6.30 15.66
N VAL A 146 -28.14 -5.33 15.23
CA VAL A 146 -26.70 -5.32 15.54
C VAL A 146 -26.46 -5.12 17.04
N ILE A 147 -27.27 -4.30 17.72
CA ILE A 147 -27.22 -4.14 19.17
C ILE A 147 -27.47 -5.48 19.88
N GLU A 148 -28.52 -6.22 19.50
CA GLU A 148 -28.83 -7.52 20.13
C GLU A 148 -27.75 -8.58 19.84
N ALA A 149 -27.18 -8.60 18.63
CA ALA A 149 -26.05 -9.47 18.29
C ALA A 149 -24.85 -9.19 19.21
N CYS A 150 -24.44 -7.92 19.33
CA CYS A 150 -23.30 -7.54 20.17
C CYS A 150 -23.56 -7.78 21.66
N LEU A 151 -24.78 -7.53 22.15
CA LEU A 151 -25.15 -7.77 23.54
C LEU A 151 -25.14 -9.26 23.90
N ALA A 152 -25.62 -10.14 23.00
CA ALA A 152 -25.58 -11.59 23.24
C ALA A 152 -24.14 -12.08 23.44
N VAL A 153 -23.19 -11.57 22.64
CA VAL A 153 -21.76 -11.88 22.80
C VAL A 153 -21.18 -11.25 24.06
N ALA A 154 -21.44 -9.97 24.29
CA ALA A 154 -20.89 -9.23 25.42
C ALA A 154 -21.37 -9.76 26.79
N ARG A 155 -22.58 -10.31 26.85
CA ARG A 155 -23.15 -10.96 28.04
C ARG A 155 -22.67 -12.41 28.23
N GLY A 156 -21.96 -12.97 27.25
CA GLY A 156 -21.51 -14.36 27.27
C GLY A 156 -22.64 -15.37 27.03
N GLU A 157 -23.76 -14.96 26.43
CA GLU A 157 -24.85 -15.86 26.03
C GLU A 157 -24.48 -16.66 24.79
N LEU A 158 -23.63 -16.10 23.94
CA LEU A 158 -23.07 -16.70 22.72
C LEU A 158 -21.60 -16.28 22.63
N SER A 159 -20.75 -17.09 22.00
CA SER A 159 -19.37 -16.66 21.73
C SER A 159 -19.29 -15.79 20.48
N LYS A 160 -20.10 -16.08 19.45
CA LYS A 160 -20.03 -15.37 18.15
C LYS A 160 -21.40 -15.10 17.56
N THR A 161 -21.51 -14.01 16.81
CA THR A 161 -22.75 -13.68 16.09
C THR A 161 -22.50 -13.14 14.69
N PHE A 162 -23.46 -13.34 13.78
CA PHE A 162 -23.50 -12.65 12.48
C PHE A 162 -24.88 -12.02 12.24
N ALA A 163 -24.91 -10.69 12.21
CA ALA A 163 -26.06 -9.89 11.86
C ALA A 163 -26.13 -9.63 10.35
N VAL A 164 -27.05 -10.33 9.69
CA VAL A 164 -27.37 -10.17 8.25
C VAL A 164 -28.44 -9.09 8.13
N VAL A 165 -28.01 -7.83 8.17
CA VAL A 165 -28.88 -6.66 8.31
C VAL A 165 -28.79 -5.73 7.11
N ARG A 166 -29.83 -4.89 6.95
CA ARG A 166 -29.82 -3.71 6.07
C ARG A 166 -30.87 -2.69 6.54
N PRO A 167 -30.68 -1.38 6.31
CA PRO A 167 -29.54 -0.72 5.64
C PRO A 167 -28.20 -0.86 6.40
N PRO A 168 -27.04 -0.69 5.72
CA PRO A 168 -25.72 -0.65 6.36
C PRO A 168 -25.57 0.57 7.30
N GLY A 169 -24.42 0.71 7.96
CA GLY A 169 -24.22 1.74 8.99
C GLY A 169 -22.90 2.52 8.96
N HIS A 170 -21.78 2.00 8.45
CA HIS A 170 -20.46 2.58 8.74
C HIS A 170 -20.20 4.02 8.24
N HIS A 171 -20.97 4.49 7.25
CA HIS A 171 -20.88 5.86 6.72
C HIS A 171 -21.72 6.88 7.48
N ALA A 172 -22.72 6.46 8.25
CA ALA A 172 -23.59 7.37 8.98
C ALA A 172 -22.77 8.11 10.05
N GLU A 173 -22.60 9.41 9.87
CA GLU A 173 -21.86 10.27 10.78
C GLU A 173 -22.74 10.64 11.99
N PRO A 174 -22.17 11.17 13.09
CA PRO A 174 -22.96 11.64 14.24
C PRO A 174 -24.07 12.64 13.86
N GLU A 175 -23.88 13.43 12.81
CA GLU A 175 -24.78 14.53 12.43
C GLU A 175 -25.50 14.35 11.08
N GLU A 176 -25.13 13.35 10.27
CA GLU A 176 -25.64 13.19 8.90
C GLU A 176 -25.68 11.71 8.44
N HIS A 177 -26.73 11.34 7.72
CA HIS A 177 -26.81 10.05 7.02
C HIS A 177 -26.19 10.17 5.63
N MET A 178 -25.51 9.13 5.16
CA MET A 178 -24.87 9.11 3.84
C MET A 178 -24.43 7.69 3.47
N GLY A 179 -24.13 7.45 2.20
CA GLY A 179 -23.52 6.20 1.73
C GLY A 179 -24.35 4.98 2.08
N PHE A 180 -25.64 5.00 1.76
CA PHE A 180 -26.62 3.94 2.11
C PHE A 180 -26.90 3.77 3.61
N CYS A 181 -26.24 4.53 4.50
CA CYS A 181 -26.31 4.37 5.95
C CYS A 181 -27.16 5.45 6.61
N PHE A 182 -28.16 5.03 7.41
CA PHE A 182 -29.04 5.95 8.15
C PHE A 182 -28.67 6.10 9.62
N PHE A 183 -28.28 5.00 10.27
CA PHE A 183 -27.69 4.97 11.60
C PHE A 183 -26.41 4.16 11.54
N ASN A 184 -25.43 4.52 12.36
CA ASN A 184 -24.20 3.76 12.50
C ASN A 184 -24.43 2.58 13.44
N ASN A 185 -24.88 1.47 12.85
CA ASN A 185 -25.32 0.27 13.57
C ASN A 185 -24.26 -0.21 14.57
N VAL A 186 -23.00 -0.32 14.13
CA VAL A 186 -21.90 -0.82 14.98
C VAL A 186 -21.46 0.20 16.01
N ALA A 187 -21.37 1.49 15.68
CA ALA A 187 -20.98 2.50 16.67
C ALA A 187 -22.02 2.58 17.80
N VAL A 188 -23.32 2.56 17.46
CA VAL A 188 -24.40 2.55 18.45
C VAL A 188 -24.31 1.27 19.29
N ALA A 189 -24.14 0.10 18.67
CA ALA A 189 -24.00 -1.16 19.39
C ALA A 189 -22.80 -1.17 20.35
N ALA A 190 -21.64 -0.66 19.93
CA ALA A 190 -20.45 -0.54 20.77
C ALA A 190 -20.72 0.33 22.01
N ARG A 191 -21.40 1.48 21.85
CA ARG A 191 -21.78 2.34 22.99
C ARG A 191 -22.80 1.67 23.92
N VAL A 192 -23.80 0.99 23.37
CA VAL A 192 -24.78 0.24 24.17
C VAL A 192 -24.09 -0.87 24.97
N VAL A 193 -23.17 -1.62 24.36
CA VAL A 193 -22.36 -2.64 25.06
C VAL A 193 -21.55 -2.02 26.19
N GLN A 194 -20.83 -0.92 25.93
CA GLN A 194 -20.05 -0.22 26.97
C GLN A 194 -20.93 0.27 28.13
N ASN A 195 -22.18 0.67 27.86
CA ASN A 195 -23.11 1.15 28.88
C ASN A 195 -23.76 0.03 29.69
N LEU A 196 -24.12 -1.08 29.05
CA LEU A 196 -24.91 -2.16 29.66
C LEU A 196 -24.09 -3.35 30.16
N THR A 197 -22.79 -3.39 29.84
CA THR A 197 -21.90 -4.50 30.18
C THR A 197 -20.58 -3.97 30.79
N PRO A 198 -19.78 -4.84 31.44
CA PRO A 198 -18.49 -4.41 31.96
C PRO A 198 -17.42 -4.19 30.87
N LEU A 199 -17.65 -4.62 29.63
CA LEU A 199 -16.66 -4.51 28.56
C LEU A 199 -16.47 -3.04 28.16
N LYS A 200 -15.24 -2.56 28.14
CA LYS A 200 -14.87 -1.17 27.82
C LYS A 200 -14.01 -1.07 26.56
N LYS A 201 -13.10 -2.02 26.33
CA LYS A 201 -12.21 -1.98 25.17
C LYS A 201 -12.80 -2.75 24.00
N ILE A 202 -13.19 -2.04 22.95
CA ILE A 202 -13.81 -2.64 21.77
C ILE A 202 -12.90 -2.41 20.56
N LEU A 203 -12.58 -3.47 19.83
CA LEU A 203 -11.98 -3.38 18.51
C LEU A 203 -13.09 -3.41 17.46
N ILE A 204 -13.14 -2.38 16.62
CA ILE A 204 -13.96 -2.37 15.41
C ILE A 204 -13.01 -2.49 14.23
N LEU A 205 -13.12 -3.60 13.50
CA LEU A 205 -12.41 -3.79 12.23
C LEU A 205 -13.39 -3.61 11.07
N ASP A 206 -13.04 -2.70 10.17
CA ASP A 206 -13.74 -2.45 8.92
C ASP A 206 -12.93 -2.96 7.73
N TRP A 207 -13.50 -3.95 7.02
CA TRP A 207 -12.91 -4.46 5.77
C TRP A 207 -13.80 -4.16 4.56
N ASP A 208 -14.88 -3.39 4.74
CA ASP A 208 -15.61 -2.83 3.60
C ASP A 208 -14.65 -2.03 2.73
N VAL A 209 -14.83 -2.08 1.41
CA VAL A 209 -13.90 -1.40 0.50
C VAL A 209 -13.93 0.12 0.68
N HIS A 210 -15.00 0.67 1.25
CA HIS A 210 -15.14 2.08 1.56
C HIS A 210 -14.69 2.39 2.98
N HIS A 211 -14.10 3.57 3.17
CA HIS A 211 -13.76 4.03 4.51
C HIS A 211 -15.04 4.28 5.33
N GLY A 212 -15.16 3.60 6.48
CA GLY A 212 -16.19 3.87 7.49
C GLY A 212 -16.00 5.21 8.22
N ASN A 213 -16.09 6.32 7.48
CA ASN A 213 -15.91 7.70 7.98
C ASN A 213 -16.82 8.00 9.18
N GLY A 214 -18.07 7.55 9.16
CA GLY A 214 -19.00 7.71 10.27
C GLY A 214 -18.53 7.01 11.53
N THR A 215 -18.05 5.77 11.40
CA THR A 215 -17.52 4.99 12.52
C THR A 215 -16.26 5.62 13.08
N GLN A 216 -15.32 6.04 12.22
CA GLN A 216 -14.12 6.74 12.68
C GLN A 216 -14.48 8.03 13.43
N ARG A 217 -15.41 8.85 12.90
CA ARG A 217 -15.84 10.09 13.57
C ARG A 217 -16.47 9.85 14.93
N ALA A 218 -17.27 8.78 15.08
CA ALA A 218 -17.93 8.45 16.34
C ALA A 218 -16.94 8.16 17.49
N PHE A 219 -15.72 7.71 17.17
CA PHE A 219 -14.69 7.33 18.14
C PHE A 219 -13.37 8.09 18.00
N ASN A 220 -13.32 9.13 17.16
CA ASN A 220 -12.07 9.81 16.78
C ASN A 220 -11.24 10.32 17.96
N SER A 221 -11.90 10.64 19.08
CA SER A 221 -11.27 11.13 20.31
C SER A 221 -11.27 10.13 21.47
N ASP A 222 -11.68 8.89 21.24
CA ASP A 222 -11.94 7.88 22.28
C ASP A 222 -10.93 6.73 22.25
N PRO A 223 -10.06 6.59 23.28
CA PRO A 223 -9.09 5.49 23.34
C PRO A 223 -9.71 4.13 23.76
N SER A 224 -10.98 4.09 24.17
CA SER A 224 -11.65 2.84 24.55
C SER A 224 -12.13 2.04 23.34
N VAL A 225 -12.17 2.65 22.16
CA VAL A 225 -12.54 1.98 20.91
C VAL A 225 -11.43 2.14 19.90
N LEU A 226 -10.85 1.02 19.48
CA LEU A 226 -9.87 0.98 18.41
C LEU A 226 -10.61 0.74 17.10
N PHE A 227 -10.53 1.69 16.18
CA PHE A 227 -11.06 1.57 14.83
C PHE A 227 -9.93 1.29 13.85
N ILE A 228 -10.03 0.20 13.09
CA ILE A 228 -9.08 -0.16 12.03
C ILE A 228 -9.87 -0.35 10.74
N SER A 229 -9.47 0.31 9.65
CA SER A 229 -10.13 0.18 8.36
C SER A 229 -9.13 -0.11 7.24
N LEU A 230 -9.41 -1.13 6.41
CA LEU A 230 -8.76 -1.31 5.11
C LEU A 230 -9.75 -0.92 4.03
N HIS A 231 -9.39 0.03 3.17
CA HIS A 231 -10.32 0.57 2.19
C HIS A 231 -9.57 1.10 0.96
N ARG A 232 -10.24 1.14 -0.18
CA ARG A 232 -9.75 1.84 -1.36
C ARG A 232 -9.82 3.34 -1.12
N HIS A 233 -8.72 4.04 -1.37
CA HIS A 233 -8.61 5.48 -1.11
C HIS A 233 -8.26 6.25 -2.37
N ASP A 234 -7.42 5.68 -3.24
CA ASP A 234 -6.97 6.31 -4.50
C ASP A 234 -6.43 7.74 -4.30
N GLY A 235 -5.75 8.00 -3.16
CA GLY A 235 -5.27 9.34 -2.83
C GLY A 235 -6.37 10.35 -2.46
N GLY A 236 -7.56 9.87 -2.13
CA GLY A 236 -8.74 10.65 -1.78
C GLY A 236 -9.74 10.79 -2.93
N ASP A 237 -9.53 10.09 -4.05
CA ASP A 237 -10.40 10.13 -5.23
C ASP A 237 -11.44 8.99 -5.26
N PHE A 238 -11.40 8.06 -4.30
CA PHE A 238 -12.44 7.03 -4.11
C PHE A 238 -13.42 7.44 -2.99
N TYR A 239 -14.69 7.07 -3.11
CA TYR A 239 -15.73 7.41 -2.12
C TYR A 239 -15.35 6.93 -0.70
N PRO A 240 -15.51 7.74 0.37
CA PRO A 240 -16.25 9.01 0.48
C PRO A 240 -15.45 10.28 0.13
N TYR A 241 -14.31 10.13 -0.53
CA TYR A 241 -13.39 11.19 -0.96
C TYR A 241 -12.66 11.92 0.17
N GLY A 242 -11.53 12.52 -0.20
CA GLY A 242 -10.75 13.39 0.66
C GLY A 242 -9.78 12.69 1.62
N PRO A 243 -9.13 13.47 2.50
CA PRO A 243 -7.98 13.00 3.26
C PRO A 243 -8.33 12.26 4.57
N PHE A 244 -9.63 12.16 4.94
CA PHE A 244 -10.01 11.67 6.26
C PHE A 244 -9.74 10.17 6.46
N GLY A 245 -9.82 9.38 5.38
CA GLY A 245 -9.41 7.97 5.34
C GLY A 245 -7.91 7.76 5.11
N ASP A 246 -7.10 8.81 4.95
CA ASP A 246 -5.66 8.63 4.72
C ASP A 246 -4.94 8.15 6.00
N LEU A 247 -3.75 7.59 5.83
CA LEU A 247 -2.92 7.01 6.91
C LEU A 247 -2.53 8.03 7.98
N ASP A 248 -2.49 9.32 7.64
CA ASP A 248 -2.18 10.41 8.58
C ASP A 248 -3.33 10.70 9.57
N SER A 249 -4.54 10.21 9.28
CA SER A 249 -5.74 10.40 10.10
C SER A 249 -5.80 9.38 11.24
N CYS A 250 -4.99 9.61 12.27
CA CYS A 250 -4.76 8.66 13.38
C CYS A 250 -5.65 8.87 14.62
N GLY A 251 -6.73 9.66 14.53
CA GLY A 251 -7.51 10.10 15.69
C GLY A 251 -7.03 11.43 16.28
N GLU A 252 -7.68 11.88 17.35
CA GLU A 252 -7.40 13.16 17.99
C GLU A 252 -7.50 13.10 19.51
N GLY A 253 -6.92 14.08 20.21
CA GLY A 253 -7.00 14.16 21.66
C GLY A 253 -6.52 12.89 22.35
N LEU A 254 -7.38 12.29 23.19
CA LEU A 254 -7.07 11.03 23.88
C LEU A 254 -7.16 9.80 22.95
N GLY A 255 -7.91 9.89 21.85
CA GLY A 255 -8.04 8.84 20.84
C GLY A 255 -6.92 8.84 19.80
N LEU A 256 -5.92 9.72 19.92
CA LEU A 256 -4.77 9.72 19.01
C LEU A 256 -4.02 8.38 19.08
N GLY A 257 -3.90 7.71 17.93
CA GLY A 257 -3.36 6.36 17.77
C GLY A 257 -4.42 5.25 17.69
N TYR A 258 -5.68 5.54 18.02
CA TYR A 258 -6.77 4.55 18.06
C TYR A 258 -7.65 4.53 16.79
N SER A 259 -7.28 5.31 15.77
CA SER A 259 -7.75 5.16 14.40
C SER A 259 -6.59 4.70 13.52
N VAL A 260 -6.75 3.55 12.86
CA VAL A 260 -5.72 2.96 11.98
C VAL A 260 -6.31 2.76 10.59
N ASN A 261 -5.95 3.65 9.67
CA ASN A 261 -6.35 3.56 8.28
C ASN A 261 -5.27 2.87 7.44
N ILE A 262 -5.70 1.92 6.60
CA ILE A 262 -4.88 1.24 5.59
C ILE A 262 -5.48 1.61 4.21
N PRO A 263 -5.06 2.77 3.65
CA PRO A 263 -5.64 3.30 2.42
C PRO A 263 -4.97 2.63 1.20
N TRP A 264 -5.69 1.75 0.53
CA TRP A 264 -5.22 1.17 -0.73
C TRP A 264 -5.13 2.26 -1.81
N PRO A 265 -3.98 2.37 -2.49
CA PRO A 265 -3.74 3.46 -3.45
C PRO A 265 -4.39 3.21 -4.81
N GLU A 266 -4.87 2.00 -5.07
CA GLU A 266 -5.48 1.57 -6.32
C GLU A 266 -6.38 0.34 -6.10
N ASN A 267 -7.13 -0.02 -7.14
CA ASN A 267 -7.94 -1.24 -7.20
C ASN A 267 -7.08 -2.51 -7.38
N GLY A 268 -7.73 -3.68 -7.48
CA GLY A 268 -7.03 -4.94 -7.74
C GLY A 268 -6.31 -5.56 -6.53
N MET A 269 -6.43 -4.96 -5.35
CA MET A 269 -5.87 -5.51 -4.10
C MET A 269 -6.51 -6.86 -3.78
N GLY A 270 -5.70 -7.88 -3.53
CA GLY A 270 -6.17 -9.25 -3.35
C GLY A 270 -5.86 -9.83 -1.98
N ASP A 271 -6.10 -11.14 -1.83
CA ASP A 271 -5.86 -11.89 -0.58
C ASP A 271 -4.47 -11.64 0.00
N ALA A 272 -3.43 -11.63 -0.85
CA ALA A 272 -2.06 -11.45 -0.40
C ALA A 272 -1.83 -10.08 0.27
N ASP A 273 -2.44 -9.01 -0.25
CA ASP A 273 -2.32 -7.66 0.29
C ASP A 273 -3.04 -7.53 1.63
N TYR A 274 -4.27 -8.04 1.70
CA TYR A 274 -5.08 -8.03 2.91
C TYR A 274 -4.43 -8.88 4.02
N ILE A 275 -4.01 -10.12 3.71
CA ILE A 275 -3.34 -10.97 4.69
C ILE A 275 -2.00 -10.37 5.15
N HIS A 276 -1.27 -9.70 4.25
CA HIS A 276 -0.04 -9.00 4.62
C HIS A 276 -0.32 -7.85 5.60
N ALA A 277 -1.33 -7.02 5.34
CA ALA A 277 -1.78 -5.98 6.26
C ALA A 277 -2.21 -6.55 7.62
N PHE A 278 -2.93 -7.67 7.61
CA PHE A 278 -3.34 -8.35 8.83
C PHE A 278 -2.15 -8.79 9.68
N GLN A 279 -1.19 -9.47 9.09
CA GLN A 279 -0.04 -10.02 9.79
C GLN A 279 0.93 -8.93 10.28
N LYS A 280 1.10 -7.85 9.51
CA LYS A 280 2.12 -6.82 9.77
C LYS A 280 1.63 -5.63 10.58
N VAL A 281 0.35 -5.30 10.50
CA VAL A 281 -0.21 -4.10 11.13
C VAL A 281 -1.36 -4.47 12.07
N ILE A 282 -2.40 -5.11 11.56
CA ILE A 282 -3.67 -5.23 12.28
C ILE A 282 -3.55 -6.16 13.49
N MET A 283 -3.05 -7.38 13.31
CA MET A 283 -2.95 -8.35 14.40
C MET A 283 -1.94 -7.91 15.49
N PRO A 284 -0.77 -7.34 15.16
CA PRO A 284 0.12 -6.74 16.16
C PRO A 284 -0.56 -5.66 17.00
N ILE A 285 -1.20 -4.68 16.36
CA ILE A 285 -1.93 -3.60 17.05
C ILE A 285 -3.07 -4.17 17.88
N ALA A 286 -3.90 -5.04 17.31
CA ALA A 286 -5.05 -5.62 17.99
C ALA A 286 -4.65 -6.47 19.20
N THR A 287 -3.51 -7.18 19.12
CA THR A 287 -2.97 -7.94 20.25
C THR A 287 -2.42 -7.03 21.35
N GLU A 288 -1.74 -5.94 20.98
CA GLU A 288 -1.27 -4.92 21.95
C GLU A 288 -2.44 -4.16 22.58
N PHE A 289 -3.48 -3.87 21.80
CA PHE A 289 -4.70 -3.25 22.28
C PHE A 289 -5.47 -4.17 23.22
N ASP A 290 -5.42 -5.49 23.05
CA ASP A 290 -6.09 -6.48 23.92
C ASP A 290 -7.60 -6.22 24.10
N PRO A 291 -8.40 -6.26 23.01
CA PRO A 291 -9.82 -5.94 23.05
C PRO A 291 -10.61 -6.96 23.89
N GLU A 292 -11.68 -6.47 24.50
CA GLU A 292 -12.63 -7.30 25.25
C GLU A 292 -13.80 -7.79 24.39
N LEU A 293 -14.06 -7.14 23.26
CA LEU A 293 -15.00 -7.51 22.20
C LEU A 293 -14.42 -7.09 20.85
N VAL A 294 -14.55 -7.94 19.85
CA VAL A 294 -14.27 -7.60 18.45
C VAL A 294 -15.58 -7.49 17.67
N ILE A 295 -15.75 -6.40 16.93
CA ILE A 295 -16.85 -6.22 15.99
C ILE A 295 -16.26 -6.06 14.58
N ILE A 296 -16.74 -6.86 13.63
CA ILE A 296 -16.37 -6.76 12.23
C ILE A 296 -17.49 -6.04 11.49
N LEU A 297 -17.16 -4.89 10.90
CA LEU A 297 -17.92 -4.23 9.85
C LEU A 297 -17.66 -4.99 8.54
N ALA A 298 -18.57 -5.91 8.22
CA ALA A 298 -18.38 -6.91 7.18
C ALA A 298 -19.02 -6.49 5.86
N GLY A 299 -18.37 -5.55 5.17
CA GLY A 299 -18.62 -5.30 3.75
C GLY A 299 -18.00 -6.39 2.88
N PHE A 300 -18.64 -6.72 1.77
CA PHE A 300 -18.09 -7.70 0.81
C PHE A 300 -17.93 -7.12 -0.59
N ASP A 301 -17.83 -5.81 -0.70
CA ASP A 301 -17.54 -5.06 -1.94
C ASP A 301 -16.04 -4.99 -2.27
N ALA A 302 -15.15 -5.37 -1.35
CA ALA A 302 -13.76 -5.68 -1.69
C ALA A 302 -13.60 -7.06 -2.37
N ALA A 303 -14.68 -7.84 -2.49
CA ALA A 303 -14.62 -9.19 -3.01
C ALA A 303 -14.41 -9.23 -4.53
N GLU A 304 -13.77 -10.29 -5.02
CA GLU A 304 -13.65 -10.52 -6.46
C GLU A 304 -15.02 -10.51 -7.16
N GLY A 305 -15.13 -9.74 -8.24
CA GLY A 305 -16.36 -9.60 -9.03
C GLY A 305 -17.33 -8.51 -8.55
N ASP A 306 -17.01 -7.76 -7.49
CA ASP A 306 -17.76 -6.54 -7.16
C ASP A 306 -17.31 -5.36 -8.03
N ASP A 307 -18.25 -4.77 -8.76
CA ASP A 307 -17.99 -3.70 -9.72
C ASP A 307 -17.79 -2.32 -9.06
N LEU A 308 -18.13 -2.15 -7.78
CA LEU A 308 -17.93 -0.87 -7.09
C LEU A 308 -16.55 -0.82 -6.42
N GLY A 309 -16.15 -1.88 -5.72
CA GLY A 309 -14.86 -1.92 -5.03
C GLY A 309 -13.66 -2.26 -5.91
N GLU A 310 -13.87 -3.09 -6.95
CA GLU A 310 -12.85 -3.53 -7.91
C GLU A 310 -11.59 -4.16 -7.27
N CYS A 311 -11.70 -4.65 -6.04
CA CYS A 311 -10.68 -5.47 -5.39
C CYS A 311 -10.88 -6.95 -5.74
N LEU A 312 -9.95 -7.80 -5.30
CA LEU A 312 -9.87 -9.22 -5.66
C LEU A 312 -9.79 -10.12 -4.42
N VAL A 313 -10.46 -9.72 -3.32
CA VAL A 313 -10.49 -10.55 -2.11
C VAL A 313 -11.41 -11.75 -2.35
N THR A 314 -10.88 -12.95 -2.17
CA THR A 314 -11.64 -14.18 -2.36
C THR A 314 -12.42 -14.53 -1.08
N PRO A 315 -13.44 -15.41 -1.16
CA PRO A 315 -14.07 -15.97 0.04
C PRO A 315 -13.05 -16.61 1.01
N VAL A 316 -11.95 -17.17 0.49
CA VAL A 316 -10.87 -17.73 1.32
C VAL A 316 -10.14 -16.62 2.08
N GLY A 317 -9.91 -15.47 1.46
CA GLY A 317 -9.42 -14.25 2.11
C GLY A 317 -10.24 -13.87 3.34
N TYR A 318 -11.57 -13.73 3.17
CA TYR A 318 -12.48 -13.42 4.28
C TYR A 318 -12.47 -14.48 5.40
N ALA A 319 -12.36 -15.77 5.05
CA ALA A 319 -12.25 -16.83 6.04
C ALA A 319 -10.98 -16.67 6.91
N HIS A 320 -9.83 -16.42 6.30
CA HIS A 320 -8.57 -16.21 7.04
C HIS A 320 -8.59 -14.95 7.90
N MET A 321 -9.12 -13.84 7.37
CA MET A 321 -9.29 -12.60 8.13
C MET A 321 -10.18 -12.81 9.37
N THR A 322 -11.32 -13.48 9.19
CA THR A 322 -12.22 -13.85 10.30
C THR A 322 -11.51 -14.73 11.33
N TYR A 323 -10.75 -15.74 10.86
CA TYR A 323 -10.07 -16.69 11.73
C TYR A 323 -9.02 -16.01 12.62
N MET A 324 -8.25 -15.08 12.06
CA MET A 324 -7.27 -14.30 12.83
C MET A 324 -7.95 -13.46 13.94
N LEU A 325 -9.06 -12.80 13.62
CA LEU A 325 -9.81 -11.96 14.58
C LEU A 325 -10.53 -12.78 15.65
N ALA A 326 -11.02 -13.97 15.29
CA ALA A 326 -11.69 -14.88 16.22
C ALA A 326 -10.78 -15.38 17.35
N GLY A 327 -9.45 -15.23 17.20
CA GLY A 327 -8.47 -15.53 18.26
C GLY A 327 -8.35 -14.45 19.34
N LEU A 328 -8.94 -13.27 19.14
CA LEU A 328 -8.88 -12.14 20.08
C LEU A 328 -10.07 -12.18 21.05
N ALA A 329 -10.05 -11.34 22.09
CA ALA A 329 -11.16 -11.12 23.01
C ALA A 329 -11.75 -12.40 23.67
N GLY A 330 -10.93 -13.45 23.81
CA GLY A 330 -11.38 -14.77 24.28
C GLY A 330 -12.44 -15.42 23.38
N GLY A 331 -12.47 -15.06 22.09
CA GLY A 331 -13.42 -15.57 21.10
C GLY A 331 -14.71 -14.76 20.96
N ARG A 332 -14.88 -13.66 21.72
CA ARG A 332 -16.04 -12.75 21.63
C ARG A 332 -16.00 -11.94 20.34
N LEU A 333 -16.78 -12.37 19.35
CA LEU A 333 -16.79 -11.80 18.00
C LEU A 333 -18.21 -11.54 17.50
N ALA A 334 -18.51 -10.30 17.12
CA ALA A 334 -19.73 -9.96 16.40
C ALA A 334 -19.41 -9.53 14.97
N VAL A 335 -20.14 -10.05 13.99
CA VAL A 335 -20.05 -9.67 12.58
C VAL A 335 -21.33 -8.94 12.20
N ALA A 336 -21.24 -7.77 11.59
CA ALA A 336 -22.37 -6.99 11.10
C ALA A 336 -22.20 -6.72 9.60
N LEU A 337 -23.21 -7.06 8.79
CA LEU A 337 -23.16 -6.85 7.34
C LEU A 337 -23.17 -5.35 6.99
N GLU A 338 -22.25 -4.92 6.11
CA GLU A 338 -22.18 -3.56 5.56
C GLU A 338 -22.47 -3.55 4.04
N GLY A 339 -21.49 -3.22 3.18
CA GLY A 339 -21.58 -3.20 1.72
C GLY A 339 -21.44 -4.57 1.01
N GLY A 340 -21.22 -4.55 -0.30
CA GLY A 340 -21.17 -5.74 -1.19
C GLY A 340 -22.39 -5.83 -2.10
N TYR A 341 -22.17 -5.72 -3.41
CA TYR A 341 -23.22 -5.44 -4.40
C TYR A 341 -23.26 -6.48 -5.52
N ASN A 342 -22.20 -7.27 -5.70
CA ASN A 342 -22.30 -8.52 -6.43
C ASN A 342 -22.98 -9.60 -5.57
N LEU A 343 -24.19 -10.02 -5.95
CA LEU A 343 -25.01 -10.98 -5.20
C LEU A 343 -24.36 -12.37 -5.03
N ASP A 344 -23.49 -12.79 -5.96
CA ASP A 344 -22.81 -14.07 -5.84
C ASP A 344 -21.57 -13.95 -4.94
N SER A 345 -20.79 -12.88 -5.09
CA SER A 345 -19.60 -12.62 -4.27
C SER A 345 -19.98 -12.40 -2.80
N ILE A 346 -20.98 -11.55 -2.50
CA ILE A 346 -21.48 -11.31 -1.14
C ILE A 346 -21.95 -12.62 -0.48
N THR A 347 -22.65 -13.48 -1.22
CA THR A 347 -23.16 -14.75 -0.69
C THR A 347 -22.02 -15.71 -0.35
N LYS A 348 -21.05 -15.88 -1.27
CA LYS A 348 -19.92 -16.78 -1.06
C LYS A 348 -19.03 -16.30 0.09
N SER A 349 -18.72 -15.00 0.14
CA SER A 349 -17.90 -14.42 1.20
C SER A 349 -18.58 -14.48 2.56
N ALA A 350 -19.88 -14.17 2.66
CA ALA A 350 -20.64 -14.32 3.90
C ALA A 350 -20.71 -15.77 4.39
N LEU A 351 -20.81 -16.75 3.49
CA LEU A 351 -20.73 -18.17 3.84
C LEU A 351 -19.34 -18.55 4.37
N ALA A 352 -18.27 -18.06 3.76
CA ALA A 352 -16.91 -18.34 4.22
C ALA A 352 -16.65 -17.77 5.63
N VAL A 353 -17.13 -16.56 5.92
CA VAL A 353 -17.13 -16.00 7.29
C VAL A 353 -17.96 -16.86 8.23
N THR A 354 -19.14 -17.31 7.77
CA THR A 354 -20.03 -18.18 8.55
C THR A 354 -19.36 -19.50 8.95
N GLU A 355 -18.66 -20.13 8.02
CA GLU A 355 -17.95 -21.39 8.29
C GLU A 355 -16.95 -21.25 9.44
N ILE A 356 -16.22 -20.13 9.49
CA ILE A 356 -15.24 -19.86 10.55
C ILE A 356 -15.89 -19.59 11.89
N ILE A 357 -16.92 -18.73 11.94
CA ILE A 357 -17.59 -18.44 13.23
C ILE A 357 -18.28 -19.69 13.79
N MET A 358 -18.70 -20.62 12.92
CA MET A 358 -19.25 -21.92 13.30
C MET A 358 -18.20 -22.95 13.74
N GLY A 359 -16.92 -22.55 13.84
CA GLY A 359 -15.81 -23.39 14.31
C GLY A 359 -15.08 -24.16 13.21
N GLY A 360 -15.32 -23.83 11.94
CA GLY A 360 -14.56 -24.37 10.81
C GLY A 360 -13.12 -23.85 10.77
N ALA A 361 -12.23 -24.63 10.14
CA ALA A 361 -10.88 -24.18 9.82
C ALA A 361 -10.88 -23.45 8.47
N PRO A 362 -10.07 -22.39 8.31
CA PRO A 362 -9.98 -21.70 7.04
C PRO A 362 -9.36 -22.62 5.97
N PRO A 363 -9.81 -22.53 4.70
CA PRO A 363 -9.22 -23.30 3.60
C PRO A 363 -7.72 -23.01 3.43
N GLU A 364 -6.96 -23.97 2.93
CA GLU A 364 -5.52 -23.77 2.69
C GLU A 364 -5.28 -22.68 1.64
N MET A 365 -4.40 -21.74 1.97
CA MET A 365 -3.90 -20.72 1.04
C MET A 365 -2.53 -21.16 0.52
N GLY A 366 -2.37 -21.20 -0.81
CA GLY A 366 -1.07 -21.45 -1.43
C GLY A 366 -0.09 -20.28 -1.23
N PRO A 367 1.19 -20.45 -1.62
CA PRO A 367 2.16 -19.37 -1.58
C PRO A 367 1.68 -18.18 -2.41
N MET A 368 1.64 -17.00 -1.80
CA MET A 368 1.23 -15.76 -2.43
C MET A 368 2.18 -14.63 -2.01
N VAL A 369 2.25 -13.59 -2.84
CA VAL A 369 3.11 -12.42 -2.61
C VAL A 369 2.24 -11.19 -2.71
N ALA A 370 2.31 -10.32 -1.69
CA ALA A 370 1.62 -9.04 -1.72
C ALA A 370 2.13 -8.19 -2.89
N SER A 371 1.24 -7.41 -3.49
CA SER A 371 1.60 -6.47 -4.54
C SER A 371 2.60 -5.42 -4.02
N GLU A 372 3.34 -4.81 -4.94
CA GLU A 372 4.28 -3.72 -4.58
C GLU A 372 3.54 -2.55 -3.91
N ALA A 373 2.36 -2.21 -4.43
CA ALA A 373 1.49 -1.18 -3.87
C ALA A 373 1.01 -1.55 -2.46
N GLY A 374 0.50 -2.78 -2.27
CA GLY A 374 0.04 -3.27 -0.98
C GLY A 374 1.16 -3.32 0.07
N ALA A 375 2.32 -3.89 -0.28
CA ALA A 375 3.48 -3.94 0.61
C ALA A 375 3.99 -2.54 0.99
N ARG A 376 4.02 -1.61 0.03
CA ARG A 376 4.42 -0.22 0.28
C ARG A 376 3.42 0.50 1.18
N THR A 377 2.12 0.33 0.97
CA THR A 377 1.08 0.91 1.84
C THR A 377 1.21 0.38 3.26
N VAL A 378 1.34 -0.94 3.44
CA VAL A 378 1.53 -1.57 4.75
C VAL A 378 2.78 -1.03 5.45
N TRP A 379 3.89 -0.85 4.74
CA TRP A 379 5.08 -0.21 5.28
C TRP A 379 4.87 1.23 5.74
N LEU A 380 4.20 2.05 4.92
CA LEU A 380 3.92 3.45 5.23
C LEU A 380 3.00 3.56 6.46
N VAL A 381 1.96 2.72 6.53
CA VAL A 381 1.07 2.63 7.69
C VAL A 381 1.84 2.19 8.93
N ALA A 382 2.66 1.13 8.84
CA ALA A 382 3.48 0.68 9.96
C ALA A 382 4.43 1.78 10.46
N ARG A 383 5.01 2.58 9.54
CA ARG A 383 5.85 3.73 9.88
C ARG A 383 5.05 4.79 10.62
N GLN A 384 3.86 5.14 10.15
CA GLN A 384 3.02 6.14 10.79
C GLN A 384 2.55 5.67 12.17
N GLN A 385 2.05 4.45 12.27
CA GLN A 385 1.47 3.88 13.49
C GLN A 385 2.50 3.47 14.54
N SER A 386 3.78 3.25 14.17
CA SER A 386 4.87 2.98 15.12
C SER A 386 5.13 4.13 16.12
N GLN A 387 4.54 5.31 15.88
CA GLN A 387 4.54 6.42 16.83
C GLN A 387 3.64 6.15 18.06
N TYR A 388 2.65 5.27 17.91
CA TYR A 388 1.62 5.00 18.92
C TYR A 388 1.67 3.56 19.44
N TRP A 389 2.05 2.60 18.61
CA TRP A 389 2.02 1.16 18.90
C TRP A 389 3.42 0.55 18.94
N LYS A 390 3.78 -0.07 20.07
CA LYS A 390 5.14 -0.63 20.30
C LYS A 390 5.36 -1.95 19.57
N SER A 391 4.27 -2.67 19.31
CA SER A 391 4.23 -3.93 18.55
C SER A 391 4.66 -3.75 17.09
N LEU A 392 4.60 -2.54 16.56
CA LEU A 392 4.95 -2.27 15.17
C LEU A 392 6.44 -1.99 14.99
N ASN A 393 7.06 -2.81 14.15
CA ASN A 393 8.40 -2.56 13.65
C ASN A 393 8.32 -2.18 12.17
N ALA A 394 8.33 -0.87 11.89
CA ALA A 394 8.26 -0.34 10.53
C ALA A 394 9.38 -0.90 9.61
N ARG A 395 10.57 -1.19 10.15
CA ARG A 395 11.67 -1.79 9.38
C ARG A 395 11.38 -3.22 8.96
N ALA A 396 10.70 -4.00 9.79
CA ALA A 396 10.30 -5.37 9.46
C ALA A 396 9.17 -5.44 8.40
N CYS A 397 8.62 -4.28 8.03
CA CYS A 397 7.64 -4.11 6.97
C CYS A 397 8.23 -3.46 5.72
N GLU A 398 9.51 -3.04 5.73
CA GLU A 398 10.15 -2.40 4.58
C GLU A 398 10.26 -3.39 3.41
N PRO A 399 9.69 -3.08 2.23
CA PRO A 399 9.73 -4.00 1.10
C PRO A 399 11.14 -4.10 0.50
N GLU A 400 11.56 -5.32 0.19
CA GLU A 400 12.89 -5.58 -0.38
C GLU A 400 12.99 -5.09 -1.84
N GLY A 401 14.03 -4.32 -2.17
CA GLY A 401 14.36 -3.97 -3.56
C GLY A 401 13.60 -2.78 -4.16
N LEU A 402 12.67 -2.17 -3.43
CA LEU A 402 11.95 -0.97 -3.84
C LEU A 402 12.88 0.26 -3.75
N PRO A 403 13.16 0.97 -4.86
CA PRO A 403 13.80 2.28 -4.78
C PRO A 403 12.91 3.17 -3.91
N CYS A 404 13.51 3.92 -2.99
CA CYS A 404 12.79 4.88 -2.18
C CYS A 404 12.19 5.97 -3.09
N ALA A 405 11.02 5.72 -3.69
CA ALA A 405 10.23 6.67 -4.48
C ALA A 405 9.55 7.71 -3.55
N ALA A 406 10.10 7.93 -2.36
CA ALA A 406 9.72 8.99 -1.45
C ALA A 406 10.34 10.32 -1.91
N ALA A 407 9.92 10.80 -3.08
CA ALA A 407 10.14 12.18 -3.48
C ALA A 407 8.86 12.88 -3.96
N SER A 408 7.68 12.25 -3.86
CA SER A 408 6.39 12.89 -4.18
C SER A 408 5.48 13.21 -2.98
N TYR A 409 5.81 12.82 -1.75
CA TYR A 409 5.09 13.33 -0.57
C TYR A 409 5.75 14.61 -0.05
N SER A 410 5.08 15.73 -0.34
CA SER A 410 5.34 17.06 0.16
C SER A 410 5.08 17.13 1.67
N SER A 411 6.04 16.73 2.49
CA SER A 411 6.05 17.05 3.92
C SER A 411 7.46 17.24 4.50
N TYR A 412 8.34 17.91 3.77
CA TYR A 412 9.46 18.60 4.44
C TYR A 412 8.92 19.90 5.04
N LYS A 413 8.57 19.86 6.33
CA LYS A 413 8.51 21.10 7.13
C LYS A 413 9.89 21.76 7.04
N THR A 414 9.95 22.86 6.31
CA THR A 414 11.12 23.73 6.22
C THR A 414 11.43 24.24 7.62
N VAL A 415 12.49 23.70 8.25
CA VAL A 415 13.09 24.32 9.42
C VAL A 415 13.71 25.64 8.95
N VAL A 416 13.26 26.75 9.52
CA VAL A 416 13.79 28.09 9.22
C VAL A 416 15.28 28.13 9.59
N PRO A 417 16.19 28.55 8.70
CA PRO A 417 17.60 28.66 9.04
C PRO A 417 17.80 29.86 9.97
N THR A 418 18.25 29.61 11.20
CA THR A 418 19.05 30.58 11.97
C THR A 418 20.52 30.26 11.72
N GLU A 419 21.37 31.28 11.65
CA GLU A 419 22.77 31.28 11.13
C GLU A 419 23.78 30.28 11.73
N ALA A 420 23.35 29.35 12.59
CA ALA A 420 24.18 28.29 13.19
C ALA A 420 23.86 26.85 12.69
N ASN A 421 22.82 26.66 11.87
CA ASN A 421 22.43 25.33 11.35
C ASN A 421 22.21 25.38 9.83
N SER A 422 23.23 25.00 9.06
CA SER A 422 23.00 24.64 7.65
C SER A 422 22.06 23.43 7.59
N PRO A 423 21.03 23.41 6.72
CA PRO A 423 20.17 22.24 6.58
C PRO A 423 21.02 21.02 6.19
N PRO A 424 20.70 19.81 6.69
CA PRO A 424 21.43 18.61 6.32
C PRO A 424 21.36 18.41 4.80
N LEU A 425 22.52 18.25 4.16
CA LEU A 425 22.61 17.94 2.73
C LEU A 425 22.01 16.55 2.48
N PRO A 426 21.04 16.40 1.55
CA PRO A 426 20.52 15.09 1.19
C PRO A 426 21.64 14.17 0.70
N THR A 427 21.55 12.88 1.02
CA THR A 427 22.55 11.88 0.60
C THR A 427 22.77 11.89 -0.91
N GLN A 428 21.71 12.11 -1.70
CA GLN A 428 21.80 12.22 -3.16
C GLN A 428 22.70 13.38 -3.59
N GLU A 429 22.66 14.52 -2.90
CA GLU A 429 23.54 15.67 -3.22
C GLU A 429 24.99 15.37 -2.86
N ILE A 430 25.24 14.72 -1.71
CA ILE A 430 26.58 14.28 -1.31
C ILE A 430 27.18 13.35 -2.37
N LEU A 431 26.40 12.38 -2.84
CA LEU A 431 26.90 11.42 -3.80
C LEU A 431 27.08 12.01 -5.21
N LYS A 432 26.22 12.96 -5.63
CA LYS A 432 26.43 13.72 -6.88
C LYS A 432 27.74 14.50 -6.83
N LEU A 433 28.02 15.18 -5.72
CA LEU A 433 29.26 15.92 -5.51
C LEU A 433 30.47 14.96 -5.50
N HIS A 434 30.36 13.80 -4.85
CA HIS A 434 31.41 12.78 -4.88
C HIS A 434 31.69 12.31 -6.32
N ARG A 435 30.66 11.98 -7.09
CA ARG A 435 30.80 11.55 -8.49
C ARG A 435 31.42 12.66 -9.35
N GLN A 436 30.94 13.90 -9.23
CA GLN A 436 31.51 15.03 -9.97
C GLN A 436 33.00 15.19 -9.65
N HIS A 437 33.37 15.13 -8.37
CA HIS A 437 34.76 15.22 -7.93
C HIS A 437 35.60 14.07 -8.49
N TYR A 438 35.12 12.82 -8.39
CA TYR A 438 35.79 11.63 -8.91
C TYR A 438 36.02 11.72 -10.42
N MET A 439 35.00 12.10 -11.19
CA MET A 439 35.10 12.23 -12.65
C MET A 439 36.09 13.33 -13.07
N TYR A 440 36.16 14.43 -12.32
CA TYR A 440 37.16 15.46 -12.55
C TYR A 440 38.57 15.01 -12.16
N SER A 441 38.76 14.48 -10.94
CA SER A 441 40.09 14.16 -10.40
C SER A 441 40.75 12.97 -11.09
N GLU A 442 40.00 11.89 -11.33
CA GLU A 442 40.54 10.65 -11.90
C GLU A 442 40.49 10.63 -13.43
N HIS A 443 39.59 11.41 -14.03
CA HIS A 443 39.31 11.32 -15.45
C HIS A 443 39.38 12.64 -16.22
N GLY A 444 39.59 13.78 -15.54
CA GLY A 444 39.72 15.09 -16.17
C GLY A 444 38.44 15.57 -16.85
N MET A 445 37.26 15.02 -16.47
CA MET A 445 36.00 15.44 -17.05
C MET A 445 35.61 16.84 -16.56
N MET A 446 35.08 17.64 -17.46
CA MET A 446 34.74 19.04 -17.23
C MET A 446 33.24 19.23 -17.16
N GLU A 447 32.78 20.20 -16.38
CA GLU A 447 31.37 20.56 -16.31
C GLU A 447 30.92 21.30 -17.58
N VAL A 448 29.73 20.96 -18.05
CA VAL A 448 29.04 21.63 -19.15
C VAL A 448 28.17 22.75 -18.57
N PRO A 449 28.48 24.04 -18.84
CA PRO A 449 27.68 25.15 -18.33
C PRO A 449 26.27 25.15 -18.95
N LEU A 450 25.24 25.42 -18.14
CA LEU A 450 23.86 25.52 -18.58
C LEU A 450 23.43 27.00 -18.69
N VAL A 451 22.73 27.35 -19.77
CA VAL A 451 22.42 28.76 -20.08
C VAL A 451 21.32 29.36 -19.20
N SER A 452 20.34 28.55 -18.80
CA SER A 452 19.22 29.04 -17.98
C SER A 452 19.54 28.93 -16.50
N ALA A 453 19.25 30.00 -15.74
CA ALA A 453 19.37 30.00 -14.28
C ALA A 453 18.54 28.88 -13.62
N GLU A 454 17.40 28.50 -14.22
CA GLU A 454 16.57 27.40 -13.73
C GLU A 454 17.24 26.04 -13.96
N LEU A 455 17.88 25.85 -15.11
CA LEU A 455 18.64 24.62 -15.39
C LEU A 455 19.89 24.53 -14.53
N GLU A 456 20.63 25.63 -14.39
CA GLU A 456 21.81 25.73 -13.53
C GLU A 456 21.46 25.42 -12.07
N GLN A 457 20.36 25.98 -11.56
CA GLN A 457 19.89 25.70 -10.20
C GLN A 457 19.54 24.21 -9.99
N ARG A 458 18.96 23.56 -11.01
CA ARG A 458 18.43 22.19 -10.88
C ARG A 458 19.43 21.10 -11.29
N PHE A 459 20.39 21.39 -12.16
CA PHE A 459 21.27 20.42 -12.83
C PHE A 459 22.76 20.80 -12.87
N SER A 460 23.19 21.91 -12.24
CA SER A 460 24.63 22.22 -12.09
C SER A 460 25.42 21.05 -11.51
N GLY A 461 26.61 20.82 -12.04
CA GLY A 461 27.51 19.73 -11.68
C GLY A 461 27.05 18.33 -12.08
N GLN A 462 25.91 18.21 -12.78
CA GLN A 462 25.33 16.93 -13.20
C GLN A 462 25.53 16.64 -14.70
N VAL A 463 26.04 17.61 -15.46
CA VAL A 463 26.31 17.51 -16.89
C VAL A 463 27.81 17.67 -17.08
N ILE A 464 28.50 16.60 -17.47
CA ILE A 464 29.96 16.57 -17.58
C ILE A 464 30.40 15.95 -18.90
N CYS A 465 31.54 16.38 -19.42
CA CYS A 465 32.09 15.90 -20.69
C CYS A 465 33.60 15.67 -20.64
N SER A 466 34.13 14.88 -21.57
CA SER A 466 35.56 14.75 -21.75
C SER A 466 36.16 16.00 -22.43
N PRO A 467 37.43 16.37 -22.17
CA PRO A 467 38.05 17.58 -22.72
C PRO A 467 38.11 17.63 -24.25
N ASP A 468 38.03 16.48 -24.91
CA ASP A 468 38.12 16.26 -26.34
C ASP A 468 36.75 16.16 -27.03
N VAL A 469 35.65 16.47 -26.34
CA VAL A 469 34.27 16.30 -26.83
C VAL A 469 34.03 16.90 -28.23
N PHE A 470 34.69 18.01 -28.57
CA PHE A 470 34.54 18.66 -29.89
C PHE A 470 35.45 18.10 -30.99
N GLN A 471 36.49 17.33 -30.64
CA GLN A 471 37.54 16.84 -31.56
C GLN A 471 37.51 15.32 -31.73
N CYS A 472 36.40 14.69 -31.34
CA CYS A 472 36.24 13.25 -31.35
C CYS A 472 35.68 12.72 -32.68
N GLU A 473 35.98 11.47 -33.01
CA GLU A 473 35.34 10.75 -34.12
C GLU A 473 34.03 10.08 -33.67
N THR A 474 34.04 9.50 -32.48
CA THR A 474 32.91 8.79 -31.86
C THR A 474 32.62 9.37 -30.48
N LEU A 475 31.37 9.76 -30.25
CA LEU A 475 30.89 10.32 -28.99
C LEU A 475 29.88 9.38 -28.34
N VAL A 476 30.15 8.98 -27.10
CA VAL A 476 29.20 8.25 -26.27
C VAL A 476 28.43 9.26 -25.42
N PHE A 477 27.14 9.39 -25.68
CA PHE A 477 26.23 10.27 -24.95
C PHE A 477 25.37 9.45 -24.00
N VAL A 478 25.69 9.52 -22.72
CA VAL A 478 25.04 8.78 -21.64
C VAL A 478 24.08 9.68 -20.90
N VAL A 479 22.84 9.21 -20.78
CA VAL A 479 21.79 9.85 -20.01
C VAL A 479 21.28 8.86 -18.99
N HIS A 480 21.35 9.26 -17.72
CA HIS A 480 21.00 8.38 -16.62
C HIS A 480 20.35 9.14 -15.48
N GLU A 481 19.73 8.39 -14.57
CA GLU A 481 19.41 8.88 -13.23
C GLU A 481 20.43 8.33 -12.21
N PHE A 482 20.29 8.74 -10.95
CA PHE A 482 21.26 8.50 -9.89
C PHE A 482 21.57 6.98 -9.66
N GLY A 483 22.78 6.66 -9.18
CA GLY A 483 23.21 5.28 -8.87
C GLY A 483 22.58 4.72 -7.59
N ASN A 484 22.69 3.41 -7.36
CA ASN A 484 22.11 2.76 -6.18
C ASN A 484 23.08 2.85 -4.97
N LEU A 485 22.61 3.34 -3.83
CA LEU A 485 23.35 3.31 -2.56
C LEU A 485 22.90 2.11 -1.71
N ARG A 486 23.84 1.24 -1.31
CA ARG A 486 23.56 0.18 -0.34
C ARG A 486 24.07 0.61 1.03
N VAL A 487 23.17 0.74 1.99
CA VAL A 487 23.51 1.11 3.37
C VAL A 487 23.17 -0.05 4.30
N GLU A 488 24.16 -0.54 5.04
CA GLU A 488 23.88 -1.37 6.22
C GLU A 488 23.61 -0.46 7.41
N MET A 489 22.40 -0.55 7.96
CA MET A 489 22.01 0.19 9.16
C MET A 489 22.19 -0.69 10.40
N SER A 490 22.69 -0.08 11.48
CA SER A 490 22.74 -0.76 12.78
C SER A 490 21.33 -1.24 13.18
N ALA A 491 21.22 -2.33 13.93
CA ALA A 491 19.94 -2.86 14.40
C ALA A 491 19.21 -1.94 15.41
N SER A 492 19.69 -0.72 15.62
CA SER A 492 19.10 0.22 16.58
C SER A 492 17.89 0.96 15.99
N VAL A 493 17.01 1.43 16.88
CA VAL A 493 15.86 2.31 16.60
C VAL A 493 16.27 3.62 15.91
N MET A 494 17.57 3.97 15.96
CA MET A 494 18.12 5.17 15.34
C MET A 494 18.54 4.90 13.90
N ARG A 495 18.12 5.78 12.98
CA ARG A 495 18.38 5.77 11.53
C ARG A 495 19.83 6.15 11.19
N ASP A 496 20.81 5.53 11.84
CA ASP A 496 22.22 5.82 11.61
C ASP A 496 22.84 4.81 10.63
N ALA A 497 23.45 5.32 9.56
CA ALA A 497 24.10 4.53 8.54
C ALA A 497 25.49 4.12 9.05
N GLN A 498 25.78 2.81 9.10
CA GLN A 498 27.15 2.39 9.37
C GLN A 498 28.00 2.63 8.13
N LEU A 499 28.63 3.80 8.05
CA LEU A 499 29.41 4.24 6.88
C LEU A 499 30.48 3.21 6.47
N GLU A 500 31.09 2.51 7.42
CA GLU A 500 32.09 1.46 7.18
C GLU A 500 31.55 0.23 6.42
N ARG A 501 30.23 0.05 6.42
CA ARG A 501 29.54 -1.06 5.74
C ARG A 501 28.58 -0.59 4.64
N ALA A 502 28.54 0.71 4.39
CA ALA A 502 27.82 1.29 3.27
C ALA A 502 28.69 1.21 2.01
N ASN A 503 28.14 0.70 0.92
CA ASN A 503 28.84 0.59 -0.36
C ASN A 503 28.06 1.37 -1.43
N LEU A 504 28.75 2.26 -2.13
CA LEU A 504 28.23 2.90 -3.33
C LEU A 504 28.36 1.93 -4.50
N ILE A 505 27.24 1.58 -5.13
CA ILE A 505 27.22 0.74 -6.32
C ILE A 505 26.92 1.65 -7.51
N GLU A 506 27.90 1.84 -8.38
CA GLU A 506 27.75 2.65 -9.59
C GLU A 506 28.54 2.06 -10.77
N PHE A 507 28.13 2.40 -12.00
CA PHE A 507 28.73 1.88 -13.24
C PHE A 507 29.71 2.86 -13.91
N SER A 508 29.98 4.03 -13.29
CA SER A 508 30.85 5.09 -13.82
C SER A 508 32.22 4.58 -14.26
N LYS A 509 32.85 3.80 -13.39
CA LYS A 509 34.20 3.28 -13.61
C LYS A 509 34.24 2.38 -14.83
N ASP A 510 33.27 1.46 -14.95
CA ASP A 510 33.19 0.53 -16.08
C ASP A 510 32.91 1.26 -17.40
N LEU A 511 32.03 2.26 -17.37
CA LEU A 511 31.71 3.13 -18.50
C LEU A 511 32.94 3.91 -18.97
N VAL A 512 33.60 4.66 -18.09
CA VAL A 512 34.76 5.49 -18.48
C VAL A 512 35.92 4.60 -18.92
N THR A 513 36.13 3.46 -18.27
CA THR A 513 37.17 2.49 -18.67
C THR A 513 36.92 1.96 -20.08
N TRP A 514 35.66 1.65 -20.41
CA TRP A 514 35.29 1.23 -21.76
C TRP A 514 35.55 2.34 -22.79
N VAL A 515 35.00 3.53 -22.57
CA VAL A 515 35.10 4.66 -23.50
C VAL A 515 36.57 4.99 -23.79
N LYS A 516 37.39 5.09 -22.75
CA LYS A 516 38.83 5.37 -22.90
C LYS A 516 39.58 4.27 -23.63
N ALA A 517 39.27 3.00 -23.36
CA ALA A 517 39.92 1.86 -24.02
C ALA A 517 39.68 1.83 -25.53
N GLU A 518 38.54 2.33 -25.99
CA GLU A 518 38.19 2.41 -27.41
C GLU A 518 38.58 3.76 -28.07
N GLY A 519 39.10 4.71 -27.30
CA GLY A 519 39.45 6.05 -27.79
C GLY A 519 38.23 6.90 -28.16
N TYR A 520 37.09 6.68 -27.49
CA TYR A 520 35.89 7.49 -27.66
C TYR A 520 35.89 8.69 -26.70
N SER A 521 35.02 9.66 -26.96
CA SER A 521 34.71 10.75 -26.01
C SER A 521 33.42 10.46 -25.25
N LEU A 522 33.28 11.04 -24.06
CA LEU A 522 32.12 10.83 -23.17
C LEU A 522 31.41 12.15 -22.89
N LEU A 523 30.08 12.12 -22.99
CA LEU A 523 29.18 13.14 -22.49
C LEU A 523 28.19 12.45 -21.54
N ASP A 524 28.25 12.78 -20.25
CA ASP A 524 27.50 12.13 -19.16
C ASP A 524 26.51 13.13 -18.55
N VAL A 525 25.24 12.77 -18.54
CA VAL A 525 24.13 13.64 -18.12
C VAL A 525 23.26 12.94 -17.10
N ASN A 526 23.31 13.44 -15.87
CA ASN A 526 22.46 12.99 -14.77
C ASN A 526 21.21 13.87 -14.65
N LEU A 527 20.04 13.26 -14.84
CA LEU A 527 18.73 13.95 -14.86
C LEU A 527 17.97 13.92 -13.53
N PHE A 528 18.64 13.54 -12.43
CA PHE A 528 18.05 13.58 -11.11
C PHE A 528 18.10 15.02 -10.55
N PRO A 529 16.98 15.76 -10.46
CA PRO A 529 17.03 17.17 -10.10
C PRO A 529 17.55 17.42 -8.69
N LYS A 530 18.23 18.56 -8.49
CA LYS A 530 18.48 19.09 -7.15
C LYS A 530 17.17 19.52 -6.46
N PRO A 531 17.06 19.43 -5.12
CA PRO A 531 15.90 19.89 -4.36
C PRO A 531 15.70 21.41 -4.52
N ASN A 532 14.46 21.87 -4.43
CA ASN A 532 14.13 23.29 -4.59
C ASN A 532 14.71 24.13 -3.44
N GLY A 533 15.61 25.07 -3.77
CA GLY A 533 16.22 25.98 -2.80
C GLY A 533 15.53 27.35 -2.64
N SER A 534 14.37 27.59 -3.24
CA SER A 534 13.71 28.91 -3.24
C SER A 534 12.22 28.86 -2.91
N ILE A 535 11.80 29.74 -1.98
CA ILE A 535 10.43 29.95 -1.49
C ILE A 535 9.59 30.82 -2.44
N LEU A 536 10.18 31.38 -3.51
CA LEU A 536 9.50 32.34 -4.39
C LEU A 536 9.15 31.70 -5.74
N ARG A 537 7.87 31.38 -5.93
CA ARG A 537 7.26 30.94 -7.20
C ARG A 537 7.31 32.07 -8.25
N PRO A 538 7.55 31.72 -9.52
CA PRO A 538 6.43 31.68 -10.48
C PRO A 538 6.29 30.29 -11.12
N LYS A 539 5.25 30.10 -11.95
CA LYS A 539 4.89 28.86 -12.68
C LYS A 539 6.13 28.09 -13.13
N THR A 540 6.54 27.09 -12.34
CA THR A 540 7.73 26.29 -12.61
C THR A 540 7.37 25.28 -13.69
N LYS A 541 8.23 25.15 -14.71
CA LYS A 541 8.08 24.10 -15.73
C LYS A 541 8.01 22.75 -15.02
N SER A 542 7.22 21.81 -15.56
CA SER A 542 7.19 20.45 -15.01
C SER A 542 8.62 19.86 -15.02
N ILE A 543 8.92 18.97 -14.07
CA ILE A 543 10.26 18.36 -14.03
C ILE A 543 10.60 17.64 -15.34
N ARG A 544 9.59 17.05 -15.99
CA ARG A 544 9.73 16.44 -17.31
C ARG A 544 10.19 17.46 -18.35
N ALA A 545 9.56 18.64 -18.40
CA ALA A 545 9.93 19.70 -19.33
C ALA A 545 11.36 20.19 -19.09
N LEU A 546 11.79 20.32 -17.83
CA LEU A 546 13.16 20.70 -17.49
C LEU A 546 14.18 19.64 -17.94
N ARG A 547 13.90 18.35 -17.74
CA ARG A 547 14.76 17.24 -18.19
C ARG A 547 14.91 17.23 -19.72
N GLN A 548 13.80 17.42 -20.43
CA GLN A 548 13.81 17.55 -21.88
C GLN A 548 14.67 18.74 -22.33
N GLU A 549 14.53 19.88 -21.67
CA GLU A 549 15.28 21.10 -21.99
C GLU A 549 16.80 20.89 -21.82
N VAL A 550 17.26 20.26 -20.73
CA VAL A 550 18.69 19.93 -20.52
C VAL A 550 19.23 19.09 -21.67
N ILE A 551 18.54 18.01 -22.04
CA ILE A 551 19.05 17.09 -23.07
C ILE A 551 19.06 17.77 -24.44
N THR A 552 18.02 18.51 -24.79
CA THR A 552 17.98 19.26 -26.05
C THR A 552 19.08 20.33 -26.09
N TYR A 553 19.33 21.02 -24.97
CA TYR A 553 20.39 22.00 -24.86
C TYR A 553 21.77 21.36 -25.10
N VAL A 554 22.04 20.24 -24.43
CA VAL A 554 23.30 19.49 -24.58
C VAL A 554 23.44 18.95 -26.01
N TRP A 555 22.37 18.43 -26.61
CA TRP A 555 22.37 17.97 -27.99
C TRP A 555 22.72 19.09 -28.98
N ASP A 556 22.00 20.21 -28.91
CA ASP A 556 22.13 21.31 -29.87
C ASP A 556 23.48 22.04 -29.74
N ASN A 557 24.03 22.15 -28.54
CA ASN A 557 25.22 22.99 -28.26
C ASN A 557 26.52 22.21 -28.12
N TYR A 558 26.48 20.91 -27.84
CA TYR A 558 27.70 20.10 -27.65
C TYR A 558 27.78 18.95 -28.64
N VAL A 559 26.71 18.15 -28.73
CA VAL A 559 26.71 16.97 -29.61
C VAL A 559 26.77 17.37 -31.08
N MET A 560 25.87 18.28 -31.51
CA MET A 560 25.80 18.73 -32.90
C MET A 560 27.00 19.56 -33.36
N LEU A 561 27.72 20.19 -32.42
CA LEU A 561 28.93 20.96 -32.70
C LEU A 561 30.20 20.12 -32.64
N SER A 562 30.11 18.86 -32.21
CA SER A 562 31.26 17.95 -32.21
C SER A 562 31.66 17.56 -33.64
N SER A 563 32.95 17.29 -33.86
CA SER A 563 33.43 16.74 -35.14
C SER A 563 32.94 15.31 -35.41
N GLY A 564 32.40 14.64 -34.38
CA GLY A 564 31.99 13.25 -34.43
C GLY A 564 30.72 13.07 -35.24
N ARG A 565 30.75 12.16 -36.22
CA ARG A 565 29.55 11.71 -36.97
C ARG A 565 28.99 10.39 -36.47
N ASN A 566 29.60 9.84 -35.42
CA ASN A 566 29.26 8.54 -34.85
C ASN A 566 28.85 8.73 -33.38
N ILE A 567 27.56 8.86 -33.14
CA ILE A 567 27.02 9.02 -31.79
C ILE A 567 26.44 7.69 -31.29
N VAL A 568 26.78 7.35 -30.04
CA VAL A 568 26.23 6.21 -29.31
C VAL A 568 25.39 6.76 -28.16
N LEU A 569 24.07 6.55 -28.21
CA LEU A 569 23.17 6.95 -27.14
C LEU A 569 23.05 5.82 -26.11
N VAL A 570 23.19 6.15 -24.83
CA VAL A 570 23.03 5.18 -23.73
C VAL A 570 22.05 5.73 -22.70
N GLY A 571 20.91 5.07 -22.55
CA GLY A 571 19.90 5.38 -21.54
C GLY A 571 19.95 4.39 -20.39
N HIS A 572 19.87 4.88 -19.16
CA HIS A 572 19.81 4.03 -17.97
C HIS A 572 18.57 4.32 -17.12
N GLY A 573 17.81 3.27 -16.81
CA GLY A 573 16.59 3.35 -16.01
C GLY A 573 15.55 4.29 -16.62
N PRO A 574 14.92 5.18 -15.82
CA PRO A 574 13.90 6.13 -16.30
C PRO A 574 14.40 7.09 -17.39
N ALA A 575 15.72 7.32 -17.47
CA ALA A 575 16.33 8.19 -18.48
C ALA A 575 16.12 7.70 -19.93
N CYS A 576 15.78 6.42 -20.11
CA CYS A 576 15.46 5.86 -21.42
C CYS A 576 14.29 6.59 -22.09
N GLN A 577 13.29 7.02 -21.32
CA GLN A 577 12.17 7.79 -21.85
C GLN A 577 12.63 9.15 -22.39
N GLN A 578 13.56 9.81 -21.70
CA GLN A 578 14.05 11.11 -22.15
C GLN A 578 14.93 11.01 -23.41
N LEU A 579 15.60 9.87 -23.63
CA LEU A 579 16.24 9.60 -24.92
C LEU A 579 15.23 9.44 -26.06
N MET A 580 14.10 8.76 -25.82
CA MET A 580 13.04 8.66 -26.84
C MET A 580 12.47 10.03 -27.17
N ASP A 581 12.23 10.86 -26.14
CA ASP A 581 11.80 12.25 -26.32
C ASP A 581 12.81 13.05 -27.18
N LEU A 582 14.13 12.85 -26.99
CA LEU A 582 15.17 13.47 -27.82
C LEU A 582 15.09 13.01 -29.29
N ILE A 583 14.95 11.70 -29.52
CA ILE A 583 14.82 11.12 -30.87
C ILE A 583 13.63 11.76 -31.61
N ASP A 584 12.49 11.90 -30.94
CA ASP A 584 11.30 12.51 -31.53
C ASP A 584 11.45 14.02 -31.78
N MET A 585 12.19 14.74 -30.93
CA MET A 585 12.39 16.20 -31.05
C MET A 585 13.48 16.61 -32.06
N ARG A 586 14.43 15.71 -32.36
CA ARG A 586 15.63 15.98 -33.18
C ARG A 586 15.85 14.93 -34.27
N GLU A 587 14.77 14.37 -34.79
CA GLU A 587 14.71 13.28 -35.76
C GLU A 587 15.78 13.35 -36.86
N THR A 588 15.81 14.43 -37.65
CA THR A 588 16.75 14.54 -38.79
C THR A 588 18.21 14.41 -38.35
N SER A 589 18.62 15.18 -37.34
CA SER A 589 19.99 15.12 -36.84
C SER A 589 20.32 13.78 -36.19
N VAL A 590 19.37 13.18 -35.48
CA VAL A 590 19.55 11.89 -34.80
C VAL A 590 19.75 10.78 -35.81
N VAL A 591 18.90 10.70 -36.83
CA VAL A 591 18.97 9.66 -37.88
C VAL A 591 20.28 9.75 -38.67
N GLU A 592 20.81 10.95 -38.90
CA GLU A 592 22.06 11.15 -39.65
C GLU A 592 23.32 10.74 -38.85
N SER A 593 23.32 10.97 -37.54
CA SER A 593 24.53 10.96 -36.71
C SER A 593 24.59 9.83 -35.66
N VAL A 594 23.45 9.30 -35.22
CA VAL A 594 23.38 8.22 -34.21
C VAL A 594 23.54 6.86 -34.87
N ARG A 595 24.42 6.03 -34.30
CA ARG A 595 24.74 4.68 -34.79
C ARG A 595 24.19 3.58 -33.91
N SER A 596 23.97 3.86 -32.63
CA SER A 596 23.38 2.88 -31.71
C SER A 596 22.66 3.56 -30.57
N VAL A 597 21.56 2.94 -30.13
CA VAL A 597 20.74 3.37 -29.01
C VAL A 597 20.64 2.22 -28.01
N ILE A 598 21.36 2.33 -26.90
CA ILE A 598 21.40 1.33 -25.85
C ILE A 598 20.42 1.76 -24.76
N GLN A 599 19.54 0.85 -24.33
CA GLN A 599 18.67 1.07 -23.17
C GLN A 599 18.99 0.03 -22.10
N VAL A 600 19.30 0.47 -20.88
CA VAL A 600 19.54 -0.43 -19.73
C VAL A 600 18.51 -0.11 -18.67
N VAL A 601 17.42 -0.87 -18.65
CA VAL A 601 16.16 -0.41 -18.03
C VAL A 601 15.91 -1.00 -16.63
N GLY A 602 16.56 -2.12 -16.30
CA GLY A 602 16.37 -2.80 -15.00
C GLY A 602 14.92 -3.22 -14.81
N HIS A 603 14.25 -2.71 -13.76
CA HIS A 603 12.82 -2.94 -13.51
C HIS A 603 11.87 -2.07 -14.35
N TRP A 604 12.39 -1.06 -15.05
CA TRP A 604 11.57 -0.19 -15.90
C TRP A 604 11.33 -0.84 -17.26
N PRO A 605 10.17 -0.65 -17.90
CA PRO A 605 9.98 -1.11 -19.27
C PRO A 605 10.88 -0.31 -20.23
N PRO A 606 11.41 -0.94 -21.29
CA PRO A 606 12.07 -0.22 -22.36
C PRO A 606 11.09 0.72 -23.05
N CYS A 607 11.60 1.87 -23.51
CA CYS A 607 10.79 2.91 -24.13
C CYS A 607 10.86 2.81 -25.66
N LEU A 608 9.82 3.29 -26.34
CA LEU A 608 9.78 3.45 -27.79
C LEU A 608 9.65 4.93 -28.16
N PRO A 609 10.17 5.36 -29.32
CA PRO A 609 9.79 6.64 -29.92
C PRO A 609 8.27 6.73 -30.11
N SER A 610 7.72 7.92 -29.89
CA SER A 610 6.28 8.17 -30.02
C SER A 610 5.84 8.27 -31.48
N ARG A 611 6.78 8.64 -32.36
CA ARG A 611 6.55 8.85 -33.80
C ARG A 611 6.72 7.55 -34.60
N PRO A 612 5.71 7.12 -35.39
CA PRO A 612 5.79 5.88 -36.16
C PRO A 612 6.97 5.81 -37.15
N GLU A 613 7.33 6.94 -37.75
CA GLU A 613 8.48 7.09 -38.66
C GLU A 613 9.82 6.69 -38.01
N ASN A 614 9.98 7.00 -36.71
CA ASN A 614 11.19 6.72 -35.95
C ASN A 614 11.30 5.25 -35.53
N LEU A 615 10.18 4.53 -35.42
CA LEU A 615 10.15 3.13 -34.94
C LEU A 615 10.99 2.21 -35.83
N LYS A 616 10.90 2.37 -37.16
CA LYS A 616 11.63 1.52 -38.10
C LYS A 616 13.13 1.75 -38.02
N TRP A 617 13.56 3.00 -37.91
CA TRP A 617 14.96 3.35 -37.71
C TRP A 617 15.46 2.84 -36.37
N TYR A 618 14.70 3.11 -35.30
CA TYR A 618 15.03 2.72 -33.93
C TYR A 618 15.26 1.21 -33.83
N ARG A 619 14.36 0.38 -34.38
CA ARG A 619 14.47 -1.09 -34.34
C ARG A 619 15.79 -1.63 -34.91
N CYS A 620 16.39 -0.95 -35.88
CA CYS A 620 17.67 -1.36 -36.48
C CYS A 620 18.91 -0.93 -35.68
N HIS A 621 18.77 0.09 -34.83
CA HIS A 621 19.88 0.70 -34.08
C HIS A 621 19.77 0.47 -32.57
N SER A 622 18.67 -0.11 -32.09
CA SER A 622 18.39 -0.29 -30.67
C SER A 622 18.95 -1.58 -30.07
N PHE A 623 19.42 -1.47 -28.83
CA PHE A 623 19.93 -2.58 -28.02
C PHE A 623 19.46 -2.44 -26.57
N PRO A 624 18.20 -2.81 -26.26
CA PRO A 624 17.70 -2.84 -24.90
C PRO A 624 18.20 -4.07 -24.14
N ALA A 625 18.83 -3.87 -22.99
CA ALA A 625 19.23 -4.91 -22.06
C ALA A 625 18.18 -5.05 -20.95
N LEU A 626 17.65 -6.27 -20.77
CA LEU A 626 16.58 -6.62 -19.84
C LEU A 626 17.00 -7.76 -18.92
N GLY A 627 16.46 -7.75 -17.71
CA GLY A 627 16.45 -8.91 -16.83
C GLY A 627 15.71 -10.10 -17.44
N CYS A 628 16.11 -11.32 -17.07
CA CYS A 628 15.48 -12.56 -17.53
C CYS A 628 13.98 -12.61 -17.19
N ASP A 629 13.59 -12.12 -16.01
CA ASP A 629 12.22 -12.21 -15.49
C ASP A 629 11.36 -10.95 -15.76
N HIS A 630 11.81 -10.07 -16.66
CA HIS A 630 11.14 -8.79 -16.90
C HIS A 630 9.70 -8.95 -17.44
N SER A 631 8.77 -8.17 -16.88
CA SER A 631 7.31 -8.25 -17.14
C SER A 631 6.92 -8.14 -18.62
N ILE A 632 7.64 -7.31 -19.39
CA ILE A 632 7.41 -7.12 -20.83
C ILE A 632 7.51 -8.42 -21.65
N ARG A 633 8.23 -9.44 -21.16
CA ARG A 633 8.33 -10.75 -21.85
C ARG A 633 7.02 -11.51 -21.92
N ARG A 634 6.07 -11.22 -21.03
CA ARG A 634 4.72 -11.79 -21.09
C ARG A 634 3.93 -11.31 -22.31
N LYS A 635 4.42 -10.26 -22.98
CA LYS A 635 3.80 -9.62 -24.15
C LYS A 635 4.70 -9.71 -25.38
N VAL A 636 4.77 -10.91 -25.98
CA VAL A 636 5.67 -11.23 -27.11
C VAL A 636 5.59 -10.21 -28.26
N GLN A 637 4.38 -9.70 -28.57
CA GLN A 637 4.19 -8.70 -29.62
C GLN A 637 4.84 -7.34 -29.30
N GLU A 638 4.92 -6.93 -28.03
CA GLU A 638 5.55 -5.66 -27.62
C GLU A 638 7.08 -5.75 -27.77
N VAL A 639 7.68 -6.91 -27.45
CA VAL A 639 9.13 -7.13 -27.49
C VAL A 639 9.73 -6.93 -28.89
N GLU A 640 9.01 -7.32 -29.95
CA GLU A 640 9.50 -7.19 -31.33
C GLU A 640 9.74 -5.73 -31.77
N TRP A 641 9.02 -4.78 -31.19
CA TRP A 641 9.15 -3.35 -31.52
C TRP A 641 10.44 -2.75 -30.97
N HIS A 642 11.06 -3.38 -29.97
CA HIS A 642 12.24 -2.85 -29.29
C HIS A 642 13.58 -3.22 -29.95
N GLY A 643 13.57 -3.97 -31.06
CA GLY A 643 14.78 -4.35 -31.80
C GLY A 643 15.53 -5.52 -31.17
N HIS A 644 16.86 -5.42 -31.06
CA HIS A 644 17.69 -6.52 -30.55
C HIS A 644 17.74 -6.51 -29.02
N VAL A 645 16.81 -7.24 -28.40
CA VAL A 645 16.72 -7.36 -26.94
C VAL A 645 17.78 -8.32 -26.41
N LEU A 646 18.57 -7.88 -25.41
CA LEU A 646 19.54 -8.70 -24.70
C LEU A 646 18.96 -9.20 -23.38
N ASP A 647 19.15 -10.48 -23.14
CA ASP A 647 18.74 -11.16 -21.91
C ASP A 647 19.93 -11.24 -20.95
N VAL A 648 19.76 -10.71 -19.74
CA VAL A 648 20.79 -10.69 -18.72
C VAL A 648 20.24 -11.27 -17.43
N ASP A 649 20.99 -12.18 -16.82
CA ASP A 649 20.68 -12.79 -15.52
C ASP A 649 20.98 -11.80 -14.36
N GLU A 650 20.25 -10.68 -14.36
CA GLU A 650 20.29 -9.61 -13.35
C GLU A 650 19.14 -8.61 -13.56
N ASP A 651 18.33 -8.38 -12.54
CA ASP A 651 17.21 -7.43 -12.65
C ASP A 651 17.56 -6.03 -12.11
N ARG A 652 18.59 -5.91 -11.27
CA ARG A 652 18.96 -4.62 -10.67
C ARG A 652 19.65 -3.73 -11.70
N SER A 653 19.05 -2.57 -12.02
CA SER A 653 19.49 -1.69 -13.12
C SER A 653 21.00 -1.37 -13.12
N VAL A 654 21.62 -1.17 -11.96
CA VAL A 654 23.05 -0.80 -11.87
C VAL A 654 23.97 -2.00 -12.15
N ALA A 655 23.65 -3.17 -11.59
CA ALA A 655 24.42 -4.40 -11.82
C ALA A 655 24.19 -4.93 -13.26
N LEU A 656 22.99 -4.69 -13.79
CA LEU A 656 22.61 -5.02 -15.16
C LEU A 656 23.54 -4.34 -16.17
N PHE A 657 23.87 -3.06 -15.99
CA PHE A 657 24.80 -2.36 -16.90
C PHE A 657 26.17 -3.05 -16.96
N ALA A 658 26.76 -3.34 -15.80
CA ALA A 658 28.07 -3.96 -15.71
C ALA A 658 28.09 -5.37 -16.36
N LYS A 659 27.03 -6.16 -16.14
CA LYS A 659 26.87 -7.48 -16.77
C LYS A 659 26.60 -7.40 -18.28
N ALA A 660 25.83 -6.41 -18.73
CA ALA A 660 25.50 -6.22 -20.16
C ALA A 660 26.65 -5.59 -20.96
N LEU A 661 27.61 -4.93 -20.30
CA LEU A 661 28.67 -4.16 -20.94
C LEU A 661 29.47 -4.92 -22.02
N PRO A 662 29.85 -6.21 -21.85
CA PRO A 662 30.54 -6.97 -22.90
C PRO A 662 29.75 -7.10 -24.20
N ASP A 663 28.44 -7.29 -24.11
CA ASP A 663 27.56 -7.42 -25.28
C ASP A 663 27.23 -6.05 -25.89
N ILE A 664 27.06 -5.03 -25.05
CA ILE A 664 26.97 -3.62 -25.48
C ILE A 664 28.19 -3.25 -26.33
N LYS A 665 29.41 -3.56 -25.84
CA LYS A 665 30.67 -3.32 -26.57
C LYS A 665 30.66 -3.99 -27.95
N ARG A 666 30.21 -5.24 -28.02
CA ARG A 666 30.15 -6.01 -29.28
C ARG A 666 29.16 -5.39 -30.25
N PHE A 667 27.98 -5.01 -29.77
CA PHE A 667 26.94 -4.36 -30.57
C PHE A 667 27.40 -3.01 -31.14
N VAL A 668 27.96 -2.14 -30.29
CA VAL A 668 28.47 -0.81 -30.70
C VAL A 668 29.55 -0.96 -31.76
N LYS A 669 30.53 -1.87 -31.56
CA LYS A 669 31.58 -2.12 -32.56
C LYS A 669 31.02 -2.58 -33.89
N ALA A 670 30.03 -3.48 -33.88
CA ALA A 670 29.38 -3.95 -35.09
C ALA A 670 28.72 -2.79 -35.86
N GLN A 671 27.92 -1.97 -35.16
CA GLN A 671 27.23 -0.81 -35.76
C GLN A 671 28.20 0.23 -36.33
N LEU A 672 29.30 0.53 -35.63
CA LEU A 672 30.33 1.44 -36.10
C LEU A 672 31.12 0.87 -37.31
N SER A 673 31.25 -0.46 -37.40
CA SER A 673 32.00 -1.13 -38.47
C SER A 673 31.20 -1.29 -39.77
N CYS A 674 29.87 -1.35 -39.72
CA CYS A 674 29.00 -1.46 -40.91
C CYS A 674 29.07 -0.24 -41.86
N LEU A 675 29.85 0.79 -41.51
CA LEU A 675 30.02 2.03 -42.25
C LEU A 675 31.39 2.17 -42.96
N LYS A 676 32.31 1.21 -42.76
CA LYS A 676 33.63 1.21 -43.42
C LYS A 676 33.63 0.49 -44.76
#